data_AF-C5B5L5-F1
#
_entry.id   AF-C5B5L5-F1
#
_cell.length_a   1.000
_cell.length_b   1.000
_cell.length_c   1.000
_cell.angle_alpha   90.00
_cell.angle_beta   90.00
_cell.angle_gamma   90.00
#
_symmetry.space_group_name_H-M   'P 1'
#
loop_
_entity.id
_entity.type
_entity.pdbx_description
1 polymer ?
#
loop_
_entity_poly.entity_id
_entity_poly.type
_entity_poly.pdbx_seq_one_letter_code
_entity_poly.pdbx_strand_id
1 'polypeptide(L)'
;MDGLFEGITIDPVGAADLDDAIKIDRDARGWTVQIAFPRLTDAVRVGSHADGTARRRLETRYRPGGVAKHMLPDEVMKAASLTPGACKPVFLVTVRLDGSFRPTSTDVSASTFRSLGRLTYGEASRSVQTGAGSFAEMLGQARDLAYGLFERRRSSGAIAYYDLERGIAFDEEGSAILLTGEGHVAEMIVSELMVLANAQLASFAMERNIPLLYRNHEALGDLTREQILGTLLGAAAHDRADVQTKGLPRIMAKARIGAEPKGHYALNLPAYAWFTSPLRRYVDLVNQRMIEAALDGHAAPHDIAALEAVARQVDEKRNADSDRMKASFRGRYAREATAIIAGGRIEDADDLQFRRVVRAVAGDPAAATEAVVDESVRRIAEDLLTPKEIARLLILGGRTAAAVVERLRAAPHEANNILAYGSTSLGWSQPDFSEQRAGPPHAPVFACSGRMTVAGAELVTPLVVRPTRKGAQHAAGVHLVAAVAGIEVPETAEPPVQVPSPRPAPAAGPELNPRNRLQEYCAGAKHPAPTYEVSERGPPHDRVFEAVATVRVGGRTISSPSASARSKKEAEKAAAVAMLVLMGLEEPGAADPPSPAAAAPPAADVDDMARTRLETACRKRKWPMPRFEVKGDGPSHAPTFTAVARLRAGGRDLVTPACAGRSKKEAERVAARAMLDLVERPGASARRLA
;
A
#
# COMPACT_ATOMS: atom_id res chain seq x y z
N MET A 1 -48.23 16.03 1.91
CA MET A 1 -47.18 15.58 0.98
C MET A 1 -46.27 16.76 0.80
N ASP A 2 -45.24 16.80 1.64
CA ASP A 2 -44.41 17.99 1.82
C ASP A 2 -43.24 17.98 0.85
N GLY A 3 -43.06 19.09 0.13
CA GLY A 3 -41.89 19.39 -0.71
C GLY A 3 -41.80 18.66 -2.06
N LEU A 4 -41.73 19.43 -3.14
CA LEU A 4 -41.21 18.98 -4.44
C LEU A 4 -39.69 19.15 -4.46
N PHE A 5 -38.95 18.08 -4.72
CA PHE A 5 -37.51 18.08 -4.97
C PHE A 5 -37.22 17.96 -6.46
N GLU A 6 -36.35 18.83 -6.97
CA GLU A 6 -35.92 18.82 -8.36
C GLU A 6 -34.41 18.60 -8.43
N GLY A 7 -33.96 17.66 -9.24
CA GLY A 7 -32.54 17.32 -9.32
C GLY A 7 -32.21 16.51 -10.57
N ILE A 8 -30.96 16.05 -10.67
CA ILE A 8 -30.48 15.24 -11.79
C ILE A 8 -29.99 13.88 -11.32
N THR A 9 -29.95 12.92 -12.24
CA THR A 9 -29.33 11.59 -12.04
C THR A 9 -28.04 11.49 -12.86
N ILE A 10 -27.03 10.79 -12.34
CA ILE A 10 -25.73 10.58 -13.01
C ILE A 10 -25.33 9.11 -12.90
N ASP A 11 -25.37 8.38 -14.02
CA ASP A 11 -25.26 6.92 -14.03
C ASP A 11 -24.37 6.38 -15.17
N PRO A 12 -24.01 5.08 -15.15
CA PRO A 12 -23.46 4.43 -16.34
C PRO A 12 -24.41 4.48 -17.54
N VAL A 13 -23.83 4.38 -18.74
CA VAL A 13 -24.60 4.21 -19.99
C VAL A 13 -25.47 2.96 -19.87
N GLY A 14 -26.77 3.11 -20.13
CA GLY A 14 -27.72 2.00 -20.14
C GLY A 14 -28.24 1.54 -18.78
N ALA A 15 -27.91 2.21 -17.67
CA ALA A 15 -28.47 1.90 -16.35
C ALA A 15 -30.01 1.95 -16.37
N ALA A 16 -30.66 0.99 -15.71
CA ALA A 16 -32.13 0.96 -15.62
C ALA A 16 -32.63 1.29 -14.21
N ASP A 17 -31.77 1.12 -13.23
CA ASP A 17 -31.97 1.21 -11.80
C ASP A 17 -31.31 2.46 -11.21
N LEU A 18 -31.85 3.64 -11.54
CA LEU A 18 -31.34 4.93 -11.07
C LEU A 18 -31.78 5.12 -9.61
N ASP A 19 -30.82 4.94 -8.69
CA ASP A 19 -31.03 4.90 -7.24
C ASP A 19 -30.87 6.26 -6.54
N ASP A 20 -30.20 7.22 -7.18
CA ASP A 20 -29.85 8.48 -6.57
C ASP A 20 -30.02 9.66 -7.52
N ALA A 21 -30.54 10.76 -6.96
CA ALA A 21 -30.61 12.05 -7.64
C ALA A 21 -30.00 13.13 -6.75
N ILE A 22 -29.28 14.08 -7.35
CA ILE A 22 -28.51 15.09 -6.63
C ILE A 22 -28.90 16.51 -7.03
N LYS A 23 -28.80 17.42 -6.07
CA LYS A 23 -28.77 18.86 -6.25
C LYS A 23 -27.78 19.45 -5.25
N ILE A 24 -26.87 20.28 -5.74
CA ILE A 24 -25.84 20.91 -4.93
C ILE A 24 -25.93 22.41 -5.14
N ASP A 25 -25.80 23.14 -4.03
CA ASP A 25 -25.74 24.60 -4.01
C ASP A 25 -24.62 25.03 -3.07
N ARG A 26 -24.00 26.17 -3.38
CA ARG A 26 -22.93 26.78 -2.58
C ARG A 26 -23.24 28.26 -2.39
N ASP A 27 -23.27 28.68 -1.13
CA ASP A 27 -23.44 30.07 -0.74
C ASP A 27 -22.30 30.55 0.18
N ALA A 28 -22.44 31.76 0.73
CA ALA A 28 -21.46 32.33 1.65
C ALA A 28 -21.33 31.56 2.98
N ARG A 29 -22.32 30.74 3.34
CA ARG A 29 -22.36 29.95 4.59
C ARG A 29 -21.76 28.55 4.40
N GLY A 30 -21.64 28.08 3.16
CA GLY A 30 -20.97 26.84 2.81
C GLY A 30 -21.70 26.10 1.69
N TRP A 31 -22.01 24.83 1.93
CA TRP A 31 -22.60 23.93 0.95
C TRP A 31 -23.94 23.40 1.43
N THR A 32 -24.90 23.30 0.51
CA THR A 32 -26.13 22.54 0.70
C THR A 32 -26.15 21.39 -0.30
N VAL A 33 -26.15 20.17 0.22
CA VAL A 33 -26.09 18.94 -0.56
C VAL A 33 -27.39 18.18 -0.36
N GLN A 34 -28.16 18.05 -1.44
CA GLN A 34 -29.42 17.34 -1.43
C GLN A 34 -29.29 16.08 -2.26
N ILE A 35 -29.59 14.94 -1.64
CA ILE A 35 -29.50 13.62 -2.27
C ILE A 35 -30.81 12.91 -2.02
N ALA A 36 -31.46 12.48 -3.11
CA ALA A 36 -32.73 11.79 -3.07
C ALA A 36 -32.59 10.32 -3.50
N PHE A 37 -33.27 9.43 -2.80
CA PHE A 37 -33.30 7.99 -3.08
C PHE A 37 -34.75 7.52 -3.25
N PRO A 38 -35.07 6.56 -4.12
CA PRO A 38 -36.40 5.98 -4.22
C PRO A 38 -36.92 5.55 -2.84
N ARG A 39 -38.14 6.00 -2.50
CA ARG A 39 -38.84 5.57 -1.28
C ARG A 39 -39.65 4.33 -1.60
N LEU A 40 -39.15 3.17 -1.18
CA LEU A 40 -39.70 1.88 -1.57
C LEU A 40 -40.68 1.26 -0.57
N THR A 41 -40.83 1.86 0.61
CA THR A 41 -41.56 1.29 1.75
C THR A 41 -43.05 1.06 1.49
N ASP A 42 -43.68 1.90 0.67
CA ASP A 42 -45.06 1.70 0.20
C ASP A 42 -45.17 0.60 -0.84
N ALA A 43 -44.23 0.56 -1.80
CA ALA A 43 -44.22 -0.37 -2.92
C ALA A 43 -43.76 -1.78 -2.51
N VAL A 44 -42.98 -1.88 -1.45
CA VAL A 44 -42.37 -3.11 -0.93
C VAL A 44 -42.61 -3.19 0.57
N ARG A 45 -43.87 -3.38 0.96
CA ARG A 45 -44.26 -3.57 2.36
C ARG A 45 -43.65 -4.84 2.95
N VAL A 46 -43.32 -4.81 4.23
CA VAL A 46 -42.81 -5.97 4.98
C VAL A 46 -43.79 -7.14 4.83
N GLY A 47 -43.27 -8.32 4.48
CA GLY A 47 -44.08 -9.54 4.30
C GLY A 47 -44.81 -9.67 2.96
N SER A 48 -44.76 -8.65 2.10
CA SER A 48 -45.33 -8.73 0.74
C SER A 48 -44.57 -9.71 -0.17
N HIS A 49 -45.17 -10.08 -1.31
CA HIS A 49 -44.48 -10.90 -2.33
C HIS A 49 -43.19 -10.24 -2.84
N ALA A 50 -43.20 -8.91 -3.01
CA ALA A 50 -42.04 -8.14 -3.42
C ALA A 50 -40.93 -8.18 -2.37
N ASP A 51 -41.27 -8.01 -1.08
CA ASP A 51 -40.31 -8.13 0.03
C ASP A 51 -39.73 -9.54 0.14
N GLY A 52 -40.57 -10.58 0.03
CA GLY A 52 -40.09 -11.96 0.01
C GLY A 52 -39.13 -12.23 -1.16
N THR A 53 -39.37 -11.63 -2.32
CA THR A 53 -38.46 -11.70 -3.48
C THR A 53 -37.15 -10.96 -3.20
N ALA A 54 -37.23 -9.74 -2.68
CA ALA A 54 -36.08 -8.91 -2.32
C ALA A 54 -35.20 -9.62 -1.29
N ARG A 55 -35.79 -10.16 -0.21
CA ARG A 55 -35.08 -10.90 0.85
C ARG A 55 -34.44 -12.19 0.36
N ARG A 56 -35.06 -12.92 -0.58
CA ARG A 56 -34.43 -14.12 -1.18
C ARG A 56 -33.25 -13.75 -2.08
N ARG A 57 -33.35 -12.63 -2.80
CA ARG A 57 -32.31 -12.18 -3.74
C ARG A 57 -31.17 -11.43 -3.04
N LEU A 58 -31.46 -10.67 -1.98
CA LEU A 58 -30.60 -9.78 -1.17
C LEU A 58 -29.94 -8.63 -1.92
N GLU A 59 -29.51 -8.87 -3.17
CA GLU A 59 -28.88 -7.87 -4.02
C GLU A 59 -29.16 -8.16 -5.51
N THR A 60 -29.10 -7.13 -6.35
CA THR A 60 -29.14 -7.28 -7.80
C THR A 60 -27.84 -7.93 -8.28
N ARG A 61 -27.94 -8.89 -9.20
CA ARG A 61 -26.78 -9.56 -9.80
C ARG A 61 -26.59 -9.12 -11.24
N TYR A 62 -25.50 -8.40 -11.51
CA TYR A 62 -25.11 -8.00 -12.86
C TYR A 62 -24.24 -9.09 -13.50
N ARG A 63 -24.65 -9.58 -14.68
CA ARG A 63 -23.89 -10.57 -15.45
C ARG A 63 -23.14 -9.91 -16.61
N PRO A 64 -22.03 -10.52 -17.08
CA PRO A 64 -21.40 -10.11 -18.33
C PRO A 64 -22.42 -10.07 -19.48
N GLY A 65 -22.36 -9.02 -20.31
CA GLY A 65 -23.33 -8.78 -21.38
C GLY A 65 -24.53 -7.91 -20.99
N GLY A 66 -24.52 -7.29 -19.81
CA GLY A 66 -25.54 -6.29 -19.41
C GLY A 66 -26.84 -6.89 -18.84
N VAL A 67 -26.93 -8.21 -18.70
CA VAL A 67 -28.12 -8.86 -18.12
C VAL A 67 -28.08 -8.73 -16.59
N ALA A 68 -28.97 -7.92 -16.03
CA ALA A 68 -29.17 -7.83 -14.60
C ALA A 68 -30.29 -8.77 -14.14
N LYS A 69 -30.04 -9.54 -13.08
CA LYS A 69 -31.12 -10.18 -12.30
C LYS A 69 -31.43 -9.27 -11.12
N HIS A 70 -32.43 -8.41 -11.29
CA HIS A 70 -32.83 -7.41 -10.29
C HIS A 70 -33.21 -8.04 -8.95
N MET A 71 -32.93 -7.32 -7.86
CA MET A 71 -33.38 -7.71 -6.52
C MET A 71 -34.91 -7.63 -6.40
N LEU A 72 -35.51 -6.58 -6.95
CA LEU A 72 -36.94 -6.33 -6.92
C LEU A 72 -37.62 -6.89 -8.18
N PRO A 73 -38.96 -7.07 -8.16
CA PRO A 73 -39.75 -7.31 -9.35
C PRO A 73 -39.64 -6.14 -10.35
N ASP A 74 -39.72 -6.44 -11.65
CA ASP A 74 -39.51 -5.44 -12.72
C ASP A 74 -40.52 -4.28 -12.67
N GLU A 75 -41.75 -4.55 -12.25
CA GLU A 75 -42.80 -3.53 -12.06
C GLU A 75 -42.41 -2.50 -11.00
N VAL A 76 -41.88 -2.96 -9.86
CA VAL A 76 -41.40 -2.09 -8.78
C VAL A 76 -40.18 -1.31 -9.25
N MET A 77 -39.24 -1.97 -9.93
CA MET A 77 -38.05 -1.32 -10.49
C MET A 77 -38.44 -0.18 -11.45
N LYS A 78 -39.34 -0.45 -12.39
CA LYS A 78 -39.80 0.55 -13.38
C LYS A 78 -40.51 1.73 -12.72
N ALA A 79 -41.34 1.46 -11.72
CA ALA A 79 -42.07 2.50 -11.00
C ALA A 79 -41.14 3.40 -10.17
N ALA A 80 -40.16 2.81 -9.49
CA ALA A 80 -39.35 3.50 -8.48
C ALA A 80 -38.04 4.10 -9.01
N SER A 81 -37.45 3.52 -10.06
CA SER A 81 -36.21 4.04 -10.68
C SER A 81 -36.36 5.51 -11.08
N LEU A 82 -35.42 6.38 -10.73
CA LEU A 82 -35.52 7.86 -10.83
C LEU A 82 -35.42 8.41 -12.28
N THR A 83 -36.03 7.72 -13.24
CA THR A 83 -36.06 8.11 -14.65
C THR A 83 -36.87 9.39 -14.88
N PRO A 84 -36.57 10.16 -15.94
CA PRO A 84 -37.41 11.27 -16.40
C PRO A 84 -38.87 10.87 -16.63
N GLY A 85 -39.78 11.83 -16.46
CA GLY A 85 -41.22 11.65 -16.66
C GLY A 85 -42.03 12.01 -15.42
N ALA A 86 -42.85 11.07 -14.94
CA ALA A 86 -43.71 11.27 -13.77
C ALA A 86 -42.90 11.48 -12.49
N CYS A 87 -43.46 12.29 -11.58
CA CYS A 87 -42.88 12.49 -10.26
C CYS A 87 -42.87 11.19 -9.44
N LYS A 88 -41.82 10.99 -8.63
CA LYS A 88 -41.59 9.74 -7.87
C LYS A 88 -41.41 10.01 -6.39
N PRO A 89 -41.92 9.17 -5.48
CA PRO A 89 -41.69 9.34 -4.05
C PRO A 89 -40.23 9.01 -3.69
N VAL A 90 -39.61 9.86 -2.87
CA VAL A 90 -38.20 9.72 -2.49
C VAL A 90 -38.00 10.01 -1.00
N PHE A 91 -36.95 9.41 -0.42
CA PHE A 91 -36.31 9.99 0.75
C PHE A 91 -35.37 11.08 0.29
N LEU A 92 -35.46 12.25 0.90
CA LEU A 92 -34.54 13.36 0.67
C LEU A 92 -33.64 13.52 1.89
N VAL A 93 -32.33 13.49 1.66
CA VAL A 93 -31.31 13.83 2.65
C VAL A 93 -30.70 15.16 2.27
N THR A 94 -30.83 16.14 3.15
CA THR A 94 -30.20 17.46 3.00
C THR A 94 -29.08 17.59 4.02
N VAL A 95 -27.84 17.63 3.55
CA VAL A 95 -26.66 17.83 4.38
C VAL A 95 -26.14 19.26 4.14
N ARG A 96 -26.01 20.04 5.21
CA ARG A 96 -25.31 21.33 5.15
C ARG A 96 -23.87 21.14 5.58
N LEU A 97 -22.93 21.72 4.85
CA LEU A 97 -21.51 21.73 5.21
C LEU A 97 -20.97 23.15 5.32
N ASP A 98 -19.99 23.36 6.19
CA ASP A 98 -19.23 24.61 6.26
C ASP A 98 -18.21 24.73 5.10
N GLY A 99 -17.51 25.87 5.03
CA GLY A 99 -16.46 26.11 4.04
C GLY A 99 -15.24 25.16 4.15
N SER A 100 -15.14 24.39 5.23
CA SER A 100 -14.11 23.35 5.45
C SER A 100 -14.65 21.93 5.18
N PHE A 101 -15.79 21.82 4.50
CA PHE A 101 -16.44 20.55 4.14
C PHE A 101 -16.85 19.71 5.35
N ARG A 102 -17.10 20.34 6.51
CA ARG A 102 -17.61 19.65 7.70
C ARG A 102 -19.12 19.67 7.70
N PRO A 103 -19.79 18.51 7.87
CA PRO A 103 -21.24 18.49 8.07
C PRO A 103 -21.61 19.29 9.32
N THR A 104 -22.57 20.19 9.18
CA THR A 104 -23.10 21.02 10.28
C THR A 104 -24.54 20.66 10.64
N SER A 105 -25.31 20.13 9.69
CA SER A 105 -26.66 19.59 9.94
C SER A 105 -27.02 18.56 8.87
N THR A 106 -27.86 17.60 9.26
CA THR A 106 -28.44 16.58 8.38
C THR A 106 -29.94 16.52 8.65
N ASP A 107 -30.73 16.83 7.63
CA ASP A 107 -32.18 16.72 7.63
C ASP A 107 -32.60 15.54 6.73
N VAL A 108 -33.53 14.71 7.21
CA VAL A 108 -34.05 13.55 6.49
C VAL A 108 -35.58 13.67 6.43
N SER A 109 -36.15 13.57 5.23
CA SER A 109 -37.60 13.68 5.03
C SER A 109 -38.08 12.85 3.85
N ALA A 110 -39.40 12.59 3.79
CA ALA A 110 -40.04 12.13 2.57
C ALA A 110 -40.32 13.33 1.65
N SER A 111 -40.17 13.14 0.33
CA SER A 111 -40.42 14.16 -0.68
C SER A 111 -40.89 13.53 -1.99
N THR A 112 -41.22 14.38 -2.98
CA THR A 112 -41.56 13.99 -4.34
C THR A 112 -40.48 14.49 -5.30
N PHE A 113 -39.84 13.60 -6.04
CA PHE A 113 -38.79 13.92 -7.01
C PHE A 113 -39.36 14.19 -8.40
N ARG A 114 -38.89 15.27 -9.02
CA ARG A 114 -39.01 15.56 -10.45
C ARG A 114 -37.62 15.62 -11.08
N SER A 115 -37.36 14.77 -12.06
CA SER A 115 -36.10 14.77 -12.80
C SER A 115 -35.97 16.01 -13.69
N LEU A 116 -34.92 16.79 -13.48
CA LEU A 116 -34.50 17.87 -14.38
C LEU A 116 -33.63 17.35 -15.53
N GLY A 117 -32.96 16.23 -15.34
CA GLY A 117 -32.06 15.65 -16.34
C GLY A 117 -31.50 14.31 -15.90
N ARG A 118 -31.18 13.49 -16.90
CA ARG A 118 -30.46 12.23 -16.74
C ARG A 118 -29.16 12.33 -17.51
N LEU A 119 -28.04 12.25 -16.81
CA LEU A 119 -26.71 12.31 -17.40
C LEU A 119 -26.00 10.97 -17.25
N THR A 120 -25.14 10.66 -18.21
CA THR A 120 -24.13 9.63 -18.06
C THR A 120 -22.88 10.19 -17.38
N TYR A 121 -22.05 9.33 -16.79
CA TYR A 121 -20.75 9.77 -16.23
C TYR A 121 -19.89 10.54 -17.24
N GLY A 122 -19.89 10.11 -18.51
CA GLY A 122 -19.16 10.80 -19.58
C GLY A 122 -19.74 12.18 -19.90
N GLU A 123 -21.06 12.33 -19.97
CA GLU A 123 -21.71 13.62 -20.21
C GLU A 123 -21.47 14.61 -19.07
N ALA A 124 -21.64 14.16 -17.82
CA ALA A 124 -21.42 15.01 -16.66
C ALA A 124 -19.93 15.42 -16.55
N SER A 125 -18.99 14.50 -16.80
CA SER A 125 -17.55 14.81 -16.80
C SER A 125 -17.17 15.80 -17.90
N ARG A 126 -17.72 15.66 -19.11
CA ARG A 126 -17.52 16.64 -20.18
C ARG A 126 -18.12 18.00 -19.85
N SER A 127 -19.28 18.05 -19.20
CA SER A 127 -19.89 19.31 -18.76
C SER A 127 -19.02 20.03 -17.73
N VAL A 128 -18.46 19.29 -16.76
CA VAL A 128 -17.47 19.82 -15.81
C VAL A 128 -16.21 20.35 -16.49
N GLN A 129 -15.69 19.62 -17.48
CA GLN A 129 -14.45 19.99 -18.18
C GLN A 129 -14.61 21.24 -19.06
N THR A 130 -15.73 21.32 -19.78
CA THR A 130 -15.98 22.39 -20.76
C THR A 130 -16.66 23.61 -20.15
N GLY A 131 -17.28 23.48 -18.98
CA GLY A 131 -18.14 24.51 -18.41
C GLY A 131 -19.43 24.75 -19.21
N ALA A 132 -19.79 23.83 -20.11
CA ALA A 132 -20.94 23.96 -21.00
C ALA A 132 -22.07 22.98 -20.65
N GLY A 133 -23.30 23.39 -20.95
CA GLY A 133 -24.53 22.62 -20.69
C GLY A 133 -25.34 23.16 -19.51
N SER A 134 -26.61 22.75 -19.44
CA SER A 134 -27.61 23.32 -18.51
C SER A 134 -27.28 23.11 -17.02
N PHE A 135 -26.39 22.17 -16.69
CA PHE A 135 -26.01 21.83 -15.32
C PHE A 135 -24.53 22.11 -15.02
N ALA A 136 -23.80 22.79 -15.90
CA ALA A 136 -22.35 22.94 -15.80
C ALA A 136 -21.90 23.63 -14.51
N GLU A 137 -22.62 24.65 -14.06
CA GLU A 137 -22.33 25.36 -12.81
C GLU A 137 -22.46 24.44 -11.59
N MET A 138 -23.61 23.76 -11.47
CA MET A 138 -23.86 22.82 -10.37
C MET A 138 -22.88 21.64 -10.39
N LEU A 139 -22.55 21.10 -11.57
CA LEU A 139 -21.56 20.04 -11.70
C LEU A 139 -20.13 20.52 -11.35
N GLY A 140 -19.79 21.77 -11.67
CA GLY A 140 -18.54 22.39 -11.24
C GLY A 140 -18.46 22.53 -9.72
N GLN A 141 -19.55 22.96 -9.08
CA GLN A 141 -19.68 22.97 -7.63
C GLN A 141 -19.57 21.56 -7.04
N ALA A 142 -20.24 20.57 -7.64
CA ALA A 142 -20.21 19.18 -7.22
C ALA A 142 -18.80 18.57 -7.28
N ARG A 143 -18.03 18.90 -8.33
CA ARG A 143 -16.62 18.54 -8.44
C ARG A 143 -15.82 19.09 -7.27
N ASP A 144 -15.93 20.39 -7.02
CA ASP A 144 -15.15 21.07 -5.96
C ASP A 144 -15.49 20.52 -4.58
N LEU A 145 -16.78 20.25 -4.33
CA LEU A 145 -17.24 19.57 -3.13
C LEU A 145 -16.65 18.17 -3.00
N ALA A 146 -16.70 17.35 -4.05
CA ALA A 146 -16.20 15.98 -4.03
C ALA A 146 -14.69 15.93 -3.75
N TYR A 147 -13.89 16.81 -4.35
CA TYR A 147 -12.47 16.94 -4.01
C TYR A 147 -12.26 17.35 -2.55
N GLY A 148 -13.02 18.32 -2.05
CA GLY A 148 -12.95 18.76 -0.65
C GLY A 148 -13.29 17.64 0.34
N LEU A 149 -14.35 16.88 0.07
CA LEU A 149 -14.75 15.71 0.86
C LEU A 149 -13.66 14.63 0.84
N PHE A 150 -13.13 14.31 -0.34
CA PHE A 150 -12.04 13.36 -0.51
C PHE A 150 -10.80 13.77 0.28
N GLU A 151 -10.29 14.98 0.10
CA GLU A 151 -9.09 15.49 0.79
C GLU A 151 -9.28 15.53 2.31
N ARG A 152 -10.46 15.91 2.79
CA ARG A 152 -10.80 15.85 4.21
C ARG A 152 -10.77 14.41 4.74
N ARG A 153 -11.40 13.48 4.03
CA ARG A 153 -11.45 12.06 4.42
C ARG A 153 -10.05 11.46 4.44
N ARG A 154 -9.25 11.77 3.41
CA ARG A 154 -7.84 11.41 3.27
C ARG A 154 -6.98 11.92 4.42
N SER A 155 -7.03 13.22 4.69
CA SER A 155 -6.26 13.86 5.77
C SER A 155 -6.69 13.40 7.16
N SER A 156 -7.91 12.91 7.33
CA SER A 156 -8.36 12.29 8.58
C SER A 156 -7.83 10.86 8.80
N GLY A 157 -7.23 10.24 7.78
CA GLY A 157 -6.65 8.90 7.85
C GLY A 157 -7.37 7.84 7.00
N ALA A 158 -8.32 8.22 6.14
CA ALA A 158 -8.98 7.24 5.28
C ALA A 158 -8.05 6.65 4.21
N ILE A 159 -8.26 5.37 3.93
CA ILE A 159 -7.63 4.62 2.85
C ILE A 159 -8.45 4.88 1.59
N ALA A 160 -8.29 6.09 1.07
CA ALA A 160 -8.95 6.58 -0.13
C ALA A 160 -7.91 6.96 -1.17
N TYR A 161 -8.20 6.70 -2.44
CA TYR A 161 -7.32 7.03 -3.55
C TYR A 161 -8.14 7.22 -4.82
N TYR A 162 -7.79 8.25 -5.59
CA TYR A 162 -8.25 8.46 -6.96
C TYR A 162 -7.05 8.85 -7.82
N ASP A 163 -6.90 8.16 -8.94
CA ASP A 163 -6.10 8.55 -10.08
C ASP A 163 -7.06 8.68 -11.26
N LEU A 164 -7.59 9.88 -11.45
CA LEU A 164 -8.58 10.15 -12.50
C LEU A 164 -7.96 10.19 -13.90
N GLU A 165 -6.64 10.30 -14.03
CA GLU A 165 -5.98 10.21 -15.34
C GLU A 165 -5.92 8.75 -15.79
N ARG A 166 -5.49 7.86 -14.88
CA ARG A 166 -5.42 6.42 -15.14
C ARG A 166 -6.74 5.70 -14.88
N GLY A 167 -7.76 6.38 -14.36
CA GLY A 167 -9.07 5.81 -14.02
C GLY A 167 -9.01 4.76 -12.92
N ILE A 168 -8.17 4.93 -11.91
CA ILE A 168 -8.03 4.00 -10.79
C ILE A 168 -8.62 4.68 -9.55
N ALA A 169 -9.41 3.95 -8.76
CA ALA A 169 -9.90 4.44 -7.47
C ALA A 169 -9.88 3.33 -6.43
N PHE A 170 -9.96 3.68 -5.15
CA PHE A 170 -10.23 2.71 -4.08
C PHE A 170 -11.70 2.78 -3.68
N ASP A 171 -12.35 1.62 -3.59
CA ASP A 171 -13.71 1.50 -3.09
C ASP A 171 -13.78 1.68 -1.57
N GLU A 172 -14.98 1.53 -0.99
CA GLU A 172 -15.18 1.67 0.45
C GLU A 172 -14.38 0.66 1.29
N GLU A 173 -14.05 -0.51 0.74
CA GLU A 173 -13.21 -1.52 1.40
C GLU A 173 -11.71 -1.26 1.21
N GLY A 174 -11.34 -0.20 0.46
CA GLY A 174 -9.97 0.10 0.07
C GLY A 174 -9.40 -0.85 -0.98
N SER A 175 -10.28 -1.54 -1.73
CA SER A 175 -9.88 -2.35 -2.89
C SER A 175 -9.77 -1.45 -4.12
N ALA A 176 -8.77 -1.68 -4.97
CA ALA A 176 -8.68 -0.94 -6.22
C ALA A 176 -9.77 -1.37 -7.21
N ILE A 177 -10.45 -0.37 -7.75
CA ILE A 177 -11.43 -0.48 -8.81
C ILE A 177 -10.99 0.37 -10.01
N LEU A 178 -11.46 -0.02 -11.19
CA LEU A 178 -11.28 0.76 -12.40
C LEU A 178 -12.52 1.60 -12.62
N LEU A 179 -12.32 2.90 -12.72
CA LEU A 179 -13.32 3.84 -13.20
C LEU A 179 -13.55 3.62 -14.71
N THR A 180 -14.76 3.93 -15.17
CA THR A 180 -15.23 3.56 -16.50
C THR A 180 -15.04 4.68 -17.53
N GLY A 181 -14.52 4.32 -18.71
CA GLY A 181 -14.46 5.20 -19.89
C GLY A 181 -13.75 6.53 -19.64
N GLU A 182 -14.40 7.64 -20.01
CA GLU A 182 -13.91 9.02 -19.81
C GLU A 182 -14.63 9.73 -18.63
N GLY A 183 -15.41 8.98 -17.83
CA GLY A 183 -16.36 9.52 -16.85
C GLY A 183 -15.82 9.72 -15.44
N HIS A 184 -14.50 9.69 -15.24
CA HIS A 184 -13.87 9.51 -13.94
C HIS A 184 -14.23 10.59 -12.90
N VAL A 185 -14.35 11.87 -13.33
CA VAL A 185 -14.70 12.97 -12.43
C VAL A 185 -16.13 12.83 -11.91
N ALA A 186 -17.08 12.49 -12.80
CA ALA A 186 -18.47 12.27 -12.40
C ALA A 186 -18.64 11.04 -11.50
N GLU A 187 -17.89 9.96 -11.75
CA GLU A 187 -17.86 8.80 -10.87
C GLU A 187 -17.33 9.16 -9.47
N MET A 188 -16.29 9.99 -9.37
CA MET A 188 -15.79 10.51 -8.09
C MET A 188 -16.86 11.36 -7.38
N ILE A 189 -17.55 12.24 -8.11
CA ILE A 189 -18.64 13.07 -7.56
C ILE A 189 -19.69 12.18 -6.91
N VAL A 190 -20.26 11.24 -7.66
CA VAL A 190 -21.30 10.35 -7.13
C VAL A 190 -20.76 9.53 -5.95
N SER A 191 -19.55 8.97 -6.07
CA SER A 191 -18.96 8.15 -5.00
C SER A 191 -18.79 8.91 -3.68
N GLU A 192 -18.22 10.11 -3.68
CA GLU A 192 -18.04 10.90 -2.45
C GLU A 192 -19.38 11.39 -1.87
N LEU A 193 -20.36 11.71 -2.72
CA LEU A 193 -21.70 12.09 -2.26
C LEU A 193 -22.44 10.91 -1.61
N MET A 194 -22.33 9.70 -2.17
CA MET A 194 -22.91 8.50 -1.57
C MET A 194 -22.23 8.14 -0.24
N VAL A 195 -20.90 8.29 -0.15
CA VAL A 195 -20.18 8.11 1.13
C VAL A 195 -20.66 9.13 2.16
N LEU A 196 -20.81 10.40 1.78
CA LEU A 196 -21.34 11.45 2.66
C LEU A 196 -22.75 11.09 3.16
N ALA A 197 -23.69 10.75 2.25
CA ALA A 197 -25.06 10.42 2.62
C ALA A 197 -25.14 9.22 3.57
N ASN A 198 -24.45 8.13 3.23
CA ASN A 198 -24.44 6.90 4.04
C ASN A 198 -23.82 7.16 5.43
N ALA A 199 -22.77 7.97 5.53
CA ALA A 199 -22.18 8.36 6.81
C ALA A 199 -23.13 9.23 7.64
N GLN A 200 -23.76 10.24 7.02
CA GLN A 200 -24.69 11.14 7.71
C GLN A 200 -25.97 10.43 8.17
N LEU A 201 -26.51 9.51 7.38
CA LEU A 201 -27.66 8.70 7.79
C LEU A 201 -27.33 7.75 8.93
N ALA A 202 -26.12 7.17 8.94
CA ALA A 202 -25.66 6.36 10.06
C ALA A 202 -25.57 7.20 11.36
N SER A 203 -24.98 8.39 11.30
CA SER A 203 -24.91 9.32 12.43
C SER A 203 -26.30 9.78 12.89
N PHE A 204 -27.17 10.18 11.96
CA PHE A 204 -28.54 10.61 12.23
C PHE A 204 -29.32 9.55 13.02
N ALA A 205 -29.18 8.28 12.62
CA ALA A 205 -29.82 7.16 13.28
C ALA A 205 -29.23 6.88 14.67
N MET A 206 -27.90 6.95 14.81
CA MET A 206 -27.25 6.78 16.12
C MET A 206 -27.68 7.84 17.13
N GLU A 207 -27.71 9.11 16.73
CA GLU A 207 -28.14 10.23 17.59
C GLU A 207 -29.58 10.06 18.08
N ARG A 208 -30.42 9.36 17.31
CA ARG A 208 -31.83 9.11 17.61
C ARG A 208 -32.10 7.70 18.15
N ASN A 209 -31.06 6.90 18.39
CA ASN A 209 -31.16 5.50 18.80
C ASN A 209 -32.05 4.65 17.87
N ILE A 210 -32.00 4.92 16.57
CA ILE A 210 -32.69 4.13 15.54
C ILE A 210 -31.78 2.96 15.17
N PRO A 211 -32.17 1.70 15.43
CA PRO A 211 -31.34 0.56 15.08
C PRO A 211 -31.30 0.36 13.56
N LEU A 212 -30.11 0.13 13.02
CA LEU A 212 -29.86 -0.07 11.59
C LEU A 212 -28.96 -1.28 11.35
N LEU A 213 -28.86 -1.68 10.08
CA LEU A 213 -27.78 -2.51 9.57
C LEU A 213 -26.59 -1.64 9.15
N TYR A 214 -25.51 -1.74 9.90
CA TYR A 214 -24.24 -1.06 9.67
C TYR A 214 -23.31 -1.91 8.78
N ARG A 215 -22.51 -1.22 7.97
CA ARG A 215 -21.45 -1.77 7.14
C ARG A 215 -20.13 -1.61 7.89
N ASN A 216 -19.79 -2.61 8.70
CA ASN A 216 -18.62 -2.59 9.57
C ASN A 216 -17.38 -3.07 8.82
N HIS A 217 -16.24 -2.41 9.03
CA HIS A 217 -14.97 -2.79 8.42
C HIS A 217 -13.85 -2.69 9.46
N GLU A 218 -13.13 -3.78 9.66
CA GLU A 218 -12.05 -3.91 10.65
C GLU A 218 -10.68 -4.03 9.96
N ALA A 219 -9.61 -3.66 10.67
CA ALA A 219 -8.24 -3.86 10.20
C ALA A 219 -7.85 -5.35 10.22
N LEU A 220 -6.83 -5.71 9.43
CA LEU A 220 -6.14 -7.00 9.59
C LEU A 220 -4.73 -6.78 10.12
N GLY A 221 -4.41 -7.43 11.26
CA GLY A 221 -3.08 -7.39 11.85
C GLY A 221 -2.68 -6.02 12.40
N ASP A 222 -1.38 -5.87 12.65
CA ASP A 222 -0.80 -4.73 13.39
C ASP A 222 -0.32 -3.57 12.50
N LEU A 223 -0.66 -3.59 11.20
CA LEU A 223 -0.23 -2.56 10.26
C LEU A 223 -0.98 -1.24 10.48
N THR A 224 -0.26 -0.12 10.48
CA THR A 224 -0.88 1.20 10.55
C THR A 224 -1.57 1.55 9.23
N ARG A 225 -2.51 2.51 9.26
CA ARG A 225 -3.19 2.98 8.05
C ARG A 225 -2.22 3.53 7.01
N GLU A 226 -1.17 4.22 7.44
CA GLU A 226 -0.12 4.77 6.58
C GLU A 226 0.67 3.66 5.89
N GLN A 227 0.99 2.58 6.60
CA GLN A 227 1.69 1.41 6.03
C GLN A 227 0.81 0.68 5.02
N ILE A 228 -0.46 0.45 5.36
CA ILE A 228 -1.46 -0.16 4.47
C ILE A 228 -1.57 0.66 3.19
N LEU A 229 -1.82 1.95 3.35
CA LEU A 229 -1.95 2.89 2.26
C LEU A 229 -0.69 2.98 1.40
N GLY A 230 0.50 3.10 2.00
CA GLY A 230 1.76 3.13 1.27
C GLY A 230 1.99 1.86 0.44
N THR A 231 1.60 0.71 0.99
CA THR A 231 1.64 -0.57 0.27
C THR A 231 0.67 -0.59 -0.91
N LEU A 232 -0.58 -0.17 -0.72
CA LEU A 232 -1.59 -0.13 -1.76
C LEU A 232 -1.24 0.87 -2.88
N LEU A 233 -0.76 2.06 -2.52
CA LEU A 233 -0.30 3.07 -3.47
C LEU A 233 0.94 2.60 -4.24
N GLY A 234 1.89 1.97 -3.54
CA GLY A 234 3.05 1.36 -4.18
C GLY A 234 2.62 0.34 -5.23
N ALA A 235 1.69 -0.54 -4.90
CA ALA A 235 1.15 -1.53 -5.84
C ALA A 235 0.34 -0.88 -7.00
N ALA A 236 -0.47 0.14 -6.73
CA ALA A 236 -1.24 0.85 -7.75
C ALA A 236 -0.36 1.67 -8.72
N ALA A 237 0.84 2.05 -8.32
CA ALA A 237 1.75 2.87 -9.14
C ALA A 237 2.33 2.12 -10.36
N HIS A 238 2.34 0.78 -10.35
CA HIS A 238 3.07 -0.03 -11.33
C HIS A 238 2.39 -0.05 -12.71
N ASP A 239 1.07 -0.31 -12.82
CA ASP A 239 0.28 -0.17 -14.06
C ASP A 239 -1.25 -0.37 -13.81
N ARG A 240 -2.12 0.29 -14.61
CA ARG A 240 -3.57 0.01 -14.67
C ARG A 240 -3.82 -1.44 -15.08
N ALA A 241 -3.03 -1.98 -16.01
CA ALA A 241 -3.12 -3.37 -16.44
C ALA A 241 -2.84 -4.36 -15.28
N ASP A 242 -1.93 -4.01 -14.38
CA ASP A 242 -1.62 -4.81 -13.19
C ASP A 242 -2.74 -4.76 -12.16
N VAL A 243 -3.33 -3.60 -11.91
CA VAL A 243 -4.54 -3.49 -11.08
C VAL A 243 -5.68 -4.34 -11.65
N GLN A 244 -5.85 -4.33 -12.98
CA GLN A 244 -6.89 -5.10 -13.66
C GLN A 244 -6.67 -6.63 -13.59
N THR A 245 -5.42 -7.08 -13.66
CA THR A 245 -5.09 -8.51 -13.81
C THR A 245 -4.67 -9.19 -12.50
N LYS A 246 -3.92 -8.48 -11.65
CA LYS A 246 -3.34 -9.01 -10.41
C LYS A 246 -4.16 -8.60 -9.17
N GLY A 247 -4.87 -7.48 -9.25
CA GLY A 247 -5.52 -6.84 -8.09
C GLY A 247 -4.50 -6.32 -7.08
N LEU A 248 -4.97 -5.59 -6.07
CA LEU A 248 -4.10 -5.16 -4.97
C LEU A 248 -3.94 -6.25 -3.90
N PRO A 249 -2.80 -6.28 -3.19
CA PRO A 249 -2.63 -7.17 -2.05
C PRO A 249 -3.73 -6.91 -1.01
N ARG A 250 -4.43 -7.98 -0.62
CA ARG A 250 -5.54 -7.88 0.32
C ARG A 250 -5.02 -7.87 1.75
N ILE A 251 -4.74 -6.67 2.24
CA ILE A 251 -4.17 -6.40 3.57
C ILE A 251 -5.20 -5.87 4.58
N MET A 252 -6.48 -5.86 4.21
CA MET A 252 -7.61 -5.47 5.08
C MET A 252 -8.72 -6.52 5.06
N ALA A 253 -9.57 -6.50 6.09
CA ALA A 253 -10.66 -7.44 6.22
C ALA A 253 -11.72 -7.14 5.15
N LYS A 254 -12.64 -8.08 4.93
CA LYS A 254 -13.86 -7.75 4.18
C LYS A 254 -14.79 -7.00 5.12
N ALA A 255 -15.44 -5.96 4.63
CA ALA A 255 -16.51 -5.34 5.39
C ALA A 255 -17.69 -6.31 5.54
N ARG A 256 -18.40 -6.23 6.67
CA ARG A 256 -19.51 -7.11 7.08
C ARG A 256 -20.74 -6.30 7.41
N ILE A 257 -21.92 -6.90 7.30
CA ILE A 257 -23.15 -6.29 7.79
C ILE A 257 -23.35 -6.68 9.26
N GLY A 258 -23.77 -5.74 10.11
CA GLY A 258 -24.10 -6.00 11.51
C GLY A 258 -25.14 -5.03 12.06
N ALA A 259 -25.84 -5.43 13.12
CA ALA A 259 -26.83 -4.57 13.79
C ALA A 259 -26.19 -3.58 14.78
N GLU A 260 -24.92 -3.77 15.12
CA GLU A 260 -24.13 -2.90 16.01
C GLU A 260 -23.13 -2.08 15.19
N PRO A 261 -23.00 -0.76 15.45
CA PRO A 261 -22.00 0.08 14.78
C PRO A 261 -20.60 -0.17 15.37
N LYS A 262 -19.71 -0.78 14.58
CA LYS A 262 -18.30 -1.01 14.95
C LYS A 262 -17.32 -0.08 14.23
N GLY A 263 -17.85 0.80 13.37
CA GLY A 263 -17.07 1.69 12.53
C GLY A 263 -16.58 1.05 11.24
N HIS A 264 -16.01 1.90 10.38
CA HIS A 264 -15.55 1.54 9.06
C HIS A 264 -14.08 1.94 8.88
N TYR A 265 -13.18 0.96 8.99
CA TYR A 265 -11.74 1.19 9.04
C TYR A 265 -11.17 1.93 7.84
N ALA A 266 -11.45 1.45 6.61
CA ALA A 266 -10.93 2.09 5.38
C ALA A 266 -11.50 3.49 5.11
N LEU A 267 -12.79 3.71 5.37
CA LEU A 267 -13.40 5.03 5.24
C LEU A 267 -13.02 5.97 6.39
N ASN A 268 -12.46 5.44 7.49
CA ASN A 268 -12.17 6.14 8.73
C ASN A 268 -13.41 6.84 9.32
N LEU A 269 -14.51 6.09 9.43
CA LEU A 269 -15.78 6.59 9.97
C LEU A 269 -16.18 5.82 11.23
N PRO A 270 -16.75 6.49 12.25
CA PRO A 270 -17.21 5.84 13.47
C PRO A 270 -18.45 4.95 13.23
N ALA A 271 -19.24 5.27 12.20
CA ALA A 271 -20.34 4.45 11.72
C ALA A 271 -20.56 4.69 10.23
N TYR A 272 -21.03 3.65 9.55
CA TYR A 272 -21.37 3.71 8.13
C TYR A 272 -22.48 2.68 7.87
N ALA A 273 -23.53 3.09 7.17
CA ALA A 273 -24.67 2.24 6.86
C ALA A 273 -25.10 2.52 5.41
N TRP A 274 -25.47 1.47 4.68
CA TRP A 274 -25.93 1.63 3.32
C TRP A 274 -27.40 2.05 3.26
N PHE A 275 -27.66 3.07 2.44
CA PHE A 275 -28.98 3.63 2.16
C PHE A 275 -29.19 4.03 0.70
N THR A 276 -28.09 4.33 0.01
CA THR A 276 -28.09 5.02 -1.28
C THR A 276 -28.42 4.14 -2.48
N SER A 277 -28.80 2.87 -2.28
CA SER A 277 -29.08 1.95 -3.40
C SER A 277 -30.21 0.95 -3.12
N PRO A 278 -31.40 1.43 -2.74
CA PRO A 278 -32.52 0.61 -2.30
C PRO A 278 -33.10 -0.29 -3.41
N LEU A 279 -32.91 0.03 -4.70
CA LEU A 279 -33.39 -0.81 -5.80
C LEU A 279 -32.58 -2.10 -5.96
N ARG A 280 -31.33 -2.10 -5.47
CA ARG A 280 -30.37 -3.18 -5.70
C ARG A 280 -29.74 -3.78 -4.45
N ARG A 281 -30.00 -3.25 -3.26
CA ARG A 281 -29.52 -3.80 -1.97
C ARG A 281 -30.65 -3.88 -0.95
N TYR A 282 -30.85 -5.07 -0.39
CA TYR A 282 -31.93 -5.31 0.59
C TYR A 282 -31.65 -4.63 1.93
N VAL A 283 -30.36 -4.49 2.27
CA VAL A 283 -29.90 -3.77 3.47
C VAL A 283 -30.41 -2.33 3.45
N ASP A 284 -30.28 -1.64 2.34
CA ASP A 284 -30.76 -0.26 2.16
C ASP A 284 -32.28 -0.17 2.32
N LEU A 285 -33.04 -1.11 1.75
CA LEU A 285 -34.49 -1.17 1.93
C LEU A 285 -34.89 -1.38 3.40
N VAL A 286 -34.20 -2.28 4.11
CA VAL A 286 -34.43 -2.51 5.55
C VAL A 286 -34.13 -1.24 6.33
N ASN A 287 -32.98 -0.62 6.08
CA ASN A 287 -32.55 0.61 6.73
C ASN A 287 -33.52 1.78 6.46
N GLN A 288 -34.06 1.91 5.24
CA GLN A 288 -35.09 2.89 4.91
C GLN A 288 -36.36 2.70 5.76
N ARG A 289 -36.83 1.46 5.92
CA ARG A 289 -38.00 1.14 6.77
C ARG A 289 -37.80 1.56 8.23
N MET A 290 -36.58 1.36 8.74
CA MET A 290 -36.24 1.72 10.12
C MET A 290 -36.25 3.24 10.32
N ILE A 291 -35.65 4.00 9.40
CA ILE A 291 -35.66 5.46 9.47
C ILE A 291 -37.07 6.01 9.31
N GLU A 292 -37.86 5.53 8.35
CA GLU A 292 -39.20 6.06 8.11
C GLU A 292 -40.14 5.81 9.28
N ALA A 293 -40.14 4.59 9.83
CA ALA A 293 -40.94 4.29 11.00
C ALA A 293 -40.58 5.23 12.17
N ALA A 294 -39.29 5.51 12.37
CA ALA A 294 -38.86 6.44 13.40
C ALA A 294 -39.28 7.90 13.13
N LEU A 295 -39.21 8.35 11.87
CA LEU A 295 -39.65 9.70 11.48
C LEU A 295 -41.16 9.89 11.68
N ASP A 296 -41.95 8.85 11.40
CA ASP A 296 -43.41 8.86 11.54
C ASP A 296 -43.88 8.57 12.99
N GLY A 297 -42.96 8.24 13.90
CA GLY A 297 -43.29 7.84 15.28
C GLY A 297 -43.95 6.45 15.39
N HIS A 298 -43.79 5.60 14.37
CA HIS A 298 -44.26 4.23 14.35
C HIS A 298 -43.27 3.26 15.03
N ALA A 299 -43.78 2.08 15.41
CA ALA A 299 -42.94 1.01 15.91
C ALA A 299 -41.94 0.53 14.83
N ALA A 300 -40.73 0.18 15.27
CA ALA A 300 -39.69 -0.36 14.40
C ALA A 300 -40.19 -1.63 13.67
N PRO A 301 -40.12 -1.69 12.32
CA PRO A 301 -40.58 -2.85 11.56
C PRO A 301 -39.73 -4.11 11.76
N HIS A 302 -38.51 -3.95 12.27
CA HIS A 302 -37.58 -5.03 12.58
C HIS A 302 -36.98 -4.78 13.96
N ASP A 303 -37.03 -5.79 14.84
CA ASP A 303 -36.27 -5.78 16.08
C ASP A 303 -34.79 -6.13 15.83
N ILE A 304 -33.96 -6.00 16.87
CA ILE A 304 -32.51 -6.27 16.76
C ILE A 304 -32.24 -7.70 16.29
N ALA A 305 -33.00 -8.69 16.78
CA ALA A 305 -32.83 -10.08 16.39
C ALA A 305 -33.13 -10.31 14.89
N ALA A 306 -34.16 -9.65 14.35
CA ALA A 306 -34.49 -9.66 12.94
C ALA A 306 -33.40 -8.98 12.10
N LEU A 307 -32.86 -7.85 12.55
CA LEU A 307 -31.73 -7.19 11.88
C LEU A 307 -30.49 -8.10 11.85
N GLU A 308 -30.12 -8.73 12.97
CA GLU A 308 -29.02 -9.68 13.00
C GLU A 308 -29.25 -10.89 12.08
N ALA A 309 -30.48 -11.37 11.97
CA ALA A 309 -30.82 -12.44 11.04
C ALA A 309 -30.62 -12.01 9.58
N VAL A 310 -31.00 -10.78 9.23
CA VAL A 310 -30.73 -10.21 7.89
C VAL A 310 -29.24 -10.07 7.66
N ALA A 311 -28.49 -9.55 8.63
CA ALA A 311 -27.04 -9.39 8.55
C ALA A 311 -26.33 -10.73 8.26
N ARG A 312 -26.65 -11.78 9.03
CA ARG A 312 -26.14 -13.15 8.81
C ARG A 312 -26.46 -13.66 7.41
N GLN A 313 -27.72 -13.50 6.98
CA GLN A 313 -28.18 -13.96 5.66
C GLN A 313 -27.39 -13.30 4.52
N VAL A 314 -27.10 -12.00 4.62
CA VAL A 314 -26.31 -11.24 3.63
C VAL A 314 -24.87 -11.74 3.59
N ASP A 315 -24.22 -11.87 4.74
CA ASP A 315 -22.83 -12.32 4.85
C ASP A 315 -22.67 -13.77 4.34
N GLU A 316 -23.56 -14.68 4.72
CA GLU A 316 -23.57 -16.08 4.25
C GLU A 316 -23.71 -16.16 2.74
N LYS A 317 -24.66 -15.43 2.16
CA LYS A 317 -24.88 -15.41 0.72
C LYS A 317 -23.65 -14.88 -0.02
N ARG A 318 -23.04 -13.79 0.44
CA ARG A 318 -21.85 -13.19 -0.17
C ARG A 318 -20.64 -14.11 -0.10
N ASN A 319 -20.44 -14.80 1.02
CA ASN A 319 -19.38 -15.80 1.14
C ASN A 319 -19.61 -16.96 0.16
N ALA A 320 -20.83 -17.50 0.10
CA ALA A 320 -21.19 -18.55 -0.84
C ALA A 320 -21.04 -18.13 -2.32
N ASP A 321 -21.42 -16.89 -2.67
CA ASP A 321 -21.22 -16.35 -4.02
C ASP A 321 -19.73 -16.17 -4.34
N SER A 322 -18.93 -15.68 -3.39
CA SER A 322 -17.48 -15.56 -3.53
C SER A 322 -16.81 -16.92 -3.77
N ASP A 323 -17.23 -17.96 -3.04
CA ASP A 323 -16.66 -19.30 -3.17
C ASP A 323 -17.09 -20.00 -4.45
N ARG A 324 -18.36 -19.84 -4.87
CA ARG A 324 -18.84 -20.26 -6.19
C ARG A 324 -18.04 -19.60 -7.32
N MET A 325 -17.81 -18.29 -7.23
CA MET A 325 -17.03 -17.54 -8.21
C MET A 325 -15.59 -18.07 -8.31
N LYS A 326 -14.91 -18.22 -7.16
CA LYS A 326 -13.56 -18.80 -7.12
C LYS A 326 -13.53 -20.21 -7.71
N ALA A 327 -14.53 -21.05 -7.41
CA ALA A 327 -14.61 -22.40 -7.94
C ALA A 327 -14.79 -22.40 -9.48
N SER A 328 -15.65 -21.53 -10.01
CA SER A 328 -15.85 -21.36 -11.46
C SER A 328 -14.55 -20.95 -12.16
N PHE A 329 -13.85 -19.94 -11.62
CA PHE A 329 -12.55 -19.51 -12.17
C PHE A 329 -11.51 -20.62 -12.12
N ARG A 330 -11.40 -21.35 -11.00
CA ARG A 330 -10.50 -22.52 -10.90
C ARG A 330 -10.80 -23.55 -11.98
N GLY A 331 -12.08 -23.90 -12.18
CA GLY A 331 -12.48 -24.85 -13.21
C GLY A 331 -12.18 -24.38 -14.64
N ARG A 332 -12.41 -23.09 -14.93
CA ARG A 332 -12.06 -22.50 -16.23
C ARG A 332 -10.55 -22.52 -16.48
N TYR A 333 -9.75 -22.09 -15.51
CA TYR A 333 -8.30 -22.05 -15.64
C TYR A 333 -7.67 -23.44 -15.75
N ALA A 334 -8.23 -24.44 -15.07
CA ALA A 334 -7.80 -25.83 -15.21
C ALA A 334 -8.04 -26.33 -16.64
N ARG A 335 -9.25 -26.12 -17.20
CA ARG A 335 -9.57 -26.52 -18.58
C ARG A 335 -8.68 -25.83 -19.61
N GLU A 336 -8.42 -24.54 -19.42
CA GLU A 336 -7.54 -23.77 -20.28
C GLU A 336 -6.10 -24.29 -20.24
N ALA A 337 -5.56 -24.56 -19.05
CA ALA A 337 -4.24 -25.17 -18.89
C ALA A 337 -4.16 -26.55 -19.54
N THR A 338 -5.16 -27.41 -19.33
CA THR A 338 -5.23 -28.73 -19.98
C THR A 338 -5.25 -28.62 -21.51
N ALA A 339 -6.00 -27.66 -22.06
CA ALA A 339 -6.04 -27.44 -23.51
C ALA A 339 -4.69 -26.98 -24.07
N ILE A 340 -3.97 -26.09 -23.35
CA ILE A 340 -2.62 -25.64 -23.72
C ILE A 340 -1.65 -26.81 -23.69
N ILE A 341 -1.64 -27.59 -22.60
CA ILE A 341 -0.77 -28.76 -22.43
C ILE A 341 -1.01 -29.77 -23.55
N ALA A 342 -2.27 -30.11 -23.81
CA ALA A 342 -2.65 -31.06 -24.86
C ALA A 342 -2.34 -30.54 -26.27
N GLY A 343 -2.35 -29.22 -26.48
CA GLY A 343 -2.00 -28.59 -27.75
C GLY A 343 -0.50 -28.59 -28.06
N GLY A 344 0.36 -28.84 -27.07
CA GLY A 344 1.81 -29.00 -27.23
C GLY A 344 2.61 -27.73 -27.53
N ARG A 345 1.96 -26.63 -27.91
CA ARG A 345 2.58 -25.31 -28.15
C ARG A 345 2.59 -24.47 -26.88
N ILE A 346 3.46 -24.82 -25.94
CA ILE A 346 3.56 -24.14 -24.64
C ILE A 346 4.23 -22.77 -24.78
N GLU A 347 5.10 -22.63 -25.78
CA GLU A 347 5.83 -21.41 -26.12
C GLU A 347 4.93 -20.25 -26.56
N ASP A 348 3.75 -20.56 -27.10
CA ASP A 348 2.73 -19.57 -27.49
C ASP A 348 1.97 -19.00 -26.27
N ALA A 349 2.11 -19.61 -25.09
CA ALA A 349 1.38 -19.21 -23.89
C ALA A 349 1.98 -17.94 -23.26
N ASP A 350 1.15 -16.91 -23.07
CA ASP A 350 1.52 -15.73 -22.30
C ASP A 350 1.82 -16.07 -20.81
N ASP A 351 2.38 -15.14 -20.05
CA ASP A 351 2.75 -15.37 -18.65
C ASP A 351 1.58 -15.83 -17.78
N LEU A 352 0.35 -15.36 -18.04
CA LEU A 352 -0.83 -15.72 -17.27
C LEU A 352 -1.29 -17.14 -17.62
N GLN A 353 -1.25 -17.49 -18.90
CA GLN A 353 -1.54 -18.83 -19.41
C GLN A 353 -0.51 -19.83 -18.90
N PHE A 354 0.78 -19.50 -18.98
CA PHE A 354 1.86 -20.34 -18.47
C PHE A 354 1.76 -20.55 -16.94
N ARG A 355 1.40 -19.50 -16.18
CA ARG A 355 1.10 -19.64 -14.74
C ARG A 355 -0.01 -20.65 -14.44
N ARG A 356 -1.01 -20.76 -15.32
CA ARG A 356 -2.08 -21.76 -15.19
C ARG A 356 -1.57 -23.16 -15.51
N VAL A 357 -0.72 -23.30 -16.52
CA VAL A 357 0.00 -24.55 -16.85
C VAL A 357 0.83 -25.02 -15.65
N VAL A 358 1.69 -24.16 -15.09
CA VAL A 358 2.49 -24.45 -13.89
C VAL A 358 1.61 -24.93 -12.73
N ARG A 359 0.46 -24.28 -12.52
CA ARG A 359 -0.47 -24.68 -11.46
C ARG A 359 -1.11 -26.05 -11.74
N ALA A 360 -1.43 -26.35 -12.99
CA ALA A 360 -2.03 -27.62 -13.38
C ALA A 360 -1.04 -28.77 -13.17
N VAL A 361 0.19 -28.65 -13.70
CA VAL A 361 1.21 -29.70 -13.55
C VAL A 361 1.73 -29.84 -12.11
N ALA A 362 1.66 -28.78 -11.30
CA ALA A 362 1.96 -28.92 -9.86
C ALA A 362 0.88 -29.71 -9.09
N GLY A 363 -0.37 -29.72 -9.59
CA GLY A 363 -1.46 -30.51 -9.04
C GLY A 363 -1.53 -31.93 -9.59
N ASP A 364 -1.02 -32.13 -10.81
CA ASP A 364 -0.90 -33.42 -11.48
C ASP A 364 0.45 -33.48 -12.24
N PRO A 365 1.55 -33.87 -11.56
CA PRO A 365 2.87 -33.92 -12.19
C PRO A 365 2.94 -34.85 -13.40
N ALA A 366 2.07 -35.86 -13.49
CA ALA A 366 2.01 -36.77 -14.63
C ALA A 366 1.50 -36.09 -15.91
N ALA A 367 0.84 -34.93 -15.80
CA ALA A 367 0.41 -34.13 -16.94
C ALA A 367 1.52 -33.27 -17.55
N ALA A 368 2.73 -33.24 -16.95
CA ALA A 368 3.85 -32.48 -17.49
C ALA A 368 4.44 -33.18 -18.73
N THR A 369 4.17 -32.63 -19.92
CA THR A 369 4.79 -33.07 -21.17
C THR A 369 6.20 -32.51 -21.32
N GLU A 370 7.01 -33.08 -22.23
CA GLU A 370 8.35 -32.55 -22.54
C GLU A 370 8.32 -31.07 -22.94
N ALA A 371 7.31 -30.64 -23.71
CA ALA A 371 7.14 -29.24 -24.08
C ALA A 371 6.93 -28.31 -22.87
N VAL A 372 6.24 -28.79 -21.82
CA VAL A 372 6.10 -28.03 -20.56
C VAL A 372 7.42 -27.93 -19.83
N VAL A 373 8.21 -29.02 -19.80
CA VAL A 373 9.54 -29.04 -19.20
C VAL A 373 10.48 -28.09 -19.92
N ASP A 374 10.53 -28.15 -21.26
CA ASP A 374 11.36 -27.28 -22.10
C ASP A 374 11.05 -25.80 -21.87
N GLU A 375 9.76 -25.44 -21.90
CA GLU A 375 9.37 -24.04 -21.72
C GLU A 375 9.58 -23.56 -20.27
N SER A 376 9.42 -24.45 -19.29
CA SER A 376 9.76 -24.17 -17.89
C SER A 376 11.24 -23.86 -17.74
N VAL A 377 12.12 -24.69 -18.31
CA VAL A 377 13.58 -24.49 -18.28
C VAL A 377 13.95 -23.16 -18.94
N ARG A 378 13.36 -22.86 -20.11
CA ARG A 378 13.59 -21.58 -20.80
C ARG A 378 13.18 -20.38 -19.95
N ARG A 379 11.97 -20.37 -19.39
CA ARG A 379 11.49 -19.26 -18.54
C ARG A 379 12.29 -19.11 -17.24
N ILE A 380 12.79 -20.20 -16.66
CA ILE A 380 13.68 -20.13 -15.50
C ILE A 380 14.98 -19.42 -15.88
N ALA A 381 15.59 -19.80 -17.01
CA ALA A 381 16.84 -19.23 -17.49
C ALA A 381 16.72 -17.75 -17.90
N GLU A 382 15.59 -17.35 -18.47
CA GLU A 382 15.31 -15.96 -18.90
C GLU A 382 14.76 -15.06 -17.78
N ASP A 383 14.65 -15.57 -16.56
CA ASP A 383 14.08 -14.83 -15.42
C ASP A 383 12.64 -14.32 -15.63
N LEU A 384 11.79 -15.17 -16.21
CA LEU A 384 10.39 -14.86 -16.50
C LEU A 384 9.41 -15.40 -15.44
N LEU A 385 9.90 -16.14 -14.44
CA LEU A 385 9.07 -16.80 -13.44
C LEU A 385 9.19 -16.19 -12.05
N THR A 386 8.06 -16.18 -11.33
CA THR A 386 8.04 -15.79 -9.92
C THR A 386 8.60 -16.89 -9.02
N PRO A 387 9.10 -16.57 -7.80
CA PRO A 387 9.54 -17.58 -6.83
C PRO A 387 8.48 -18.65 -6.52
N LYS A 388 7.20 -18.27 -6.61
CA LYS A 388 6.05 -19.17 -6.45
C LYS A 388 5.89 -20.17 -7.59
N GLU A 389 6.11 -19.73 -8.83
CA GLU A 389 6.11 -20.64 -9.99
C GLU A 389 7.31 -21.58 -9.94
N ILE A 390 8.49 -21.05 -9.62
CA ILE A 390 9.71 -21.85 -9.44
C ILE A 390 9.51 -22.93 -8.38
N ALA A 391 9.00 -22.56 -7.20
CA ALA A 391 8.75 -23.51 -6.11
C ALA A 391 7.78 -24.64 -6.51
N ARG A 392 6.77 -24.34 -7.34
CA ARG A 392 5.83 -25.34 -7.86
C ARG A 392 6.45 -26.26 -8.88
N LEU A 393 7.32 -25.72 -9.73
CA LEU A 393 8.01 -26.47 -10.77
C LEU A 393 9.08 -27.44 -10.24
N LEU A 394 9.59 -27.21 -9.02
CA LEU A 394 10.52 -28.15 -8.37
C LEU A 394 9.93 -29.55 -8.22
N ILE A 395 8.60 -29.70 -8.12
CA ILE A 395 7.93 -31.01 -8.01
C ILE A 395 8.13 -31.89 -9.26
N LEU A 396 8.43 -31.28 -10.41
CA LEU A 396 8.67 -32.02 -11.65
C LEU A 396 10.05 -32.69 -11.66
N GLY A 397 10.98 -32.26 -10.81
CA GLY A 397 12.33 -32.80 -10.75
C GLY A 397 13.14 -32.59 -12.04
N GLY A 398 14.12 -33.46 -12.27
CA GLY A 398 14.85 -33.57 -13.54
C GLY A 398 15.45 -32.26 -14.07
N ARG A 399 15.21 -31.98 -15.35
CA ARG A 399 15.75 -30.80 -16.06
C ARG A 399 15.24 -29.47 -15.47
N THR A 400 13.99 -29.44 -15.01
CA THR A 400 13.40 -28.26 -14.38
C THR A 400 14.09 -27.94 -13.06
N ALA A 401 14.27 -28.96 -12.21
CA ALA A 401 15.00 -28.82 -10.95
C ALA A 401 16.46 -28.35 -11.17
N ALA A 402 17.14 -28.92 -12.16
CA ALA A 402 18.52 -28.53 -12.51
C ALA A 402 18.60 -27.06 -12.93
N ALA A 403 17.65 -26.58 -13.75
CA ALA A 403 17.58 -25.17 -14.15
C ALA A 403 17.37 -24.23 -12.95
N VAL A 404 16.53 -24.62 -11.98
CA VAL A 404 16.32 -23.82 -10.75
C VAL A 404 17.61 -23.72 -9.94
N VAL A 405 18.29 -24.84 -9.72
CA VAL A 405 19.54 -24.87 -8.95
C VAL A 405 20.62 -24.03 -9.63
N GLU A 406 20.74 -24.10 -10.95
CA GLU A 406 21.71 -23.31 -11.71
C GLU A 406 21.42 -21.80 -11.61
N ARG A 407 20.15 -21.40 -11.74
CA ARG A 407 19.72 -20.02 -11.48
C ARG A 407 20.08 -19.56 -10.07
N LEU A 408 19.80 -20.39 -9.06
CA LEU A 408 20.09 -20.04 -7.66
C LEU A 408 21.57 -19.94 -7.37
N ARG A 409 22.46 -20.63 -8.12
CA ARG A 409 23.90 -20.39 -8.03
C ARG A 409 24.28 -18.98 -8.48
N ALA A 410 23.65 -18.48 -9.55
CA ALA A 410 23.84 -17.10 -10.01
C ALA A 410 23.18 -16.07 -9.09
N ALA A 411 22.05 -16.41 -8.45
CA ALA A 411 21.28 -15.53 -7.57
C ALA A 411 20.88 -16.20 -6.22
N PRO A 412 21.82 -16.45 -5.29
CA PRO A 412 21.54 -17.22 -4.06
C PRO A 412 20.50 -16.61 -3.12
N HIS A 413 20.33 -15.28 -3.19
CA HIS A 413 19.38 -14.54 -2.35
C HIS A 413 17.91 -14.89 -2.64
N GLU A 414 17.60 -15.43 -3.82
CA GLU A 414 16.24 -15.81 -4.19
C GLU A 414 15.75 -17.09 -3.51
N ALA A 415 16.67 -17.95 -3.04
CA ALA A 415 16.34 -19.23 -2.42
C ALA A 415 15.38 -19.07 -1.23
N ASN A 416 15.57 -18.03 -0.41
CA ASN A 416 14.72 -17.76 0.75
C ASN A 416 13.26 -17.51 0.36
N ASN A 417 12.99 -16.86 -0.78
CA ASN A 417 11.62 -16.59 -1.23
C ASN A 417 10.93 -17.89 -1.68
N ILE A 418 11.66 -18.79 -2.31
CA ILE A 418 11.18 -20.12 -2.73
C ILE A 418 10.86 -20.96 -1.50
N LEU A 419 11.77 -21.02 -0.52
CA LEU A 419 11.60 -21.76 0.73
C LEU A 419 10.43 -21.24 1.57
N ALA A 420 10.28 -19.92 1.68
CA ALA A 420 9.17 -19.29 2.38
C ALA A 420 7.82 -19.63 1.72
N TYR A 421 7.76 -19.61 0.38
CA TYR A 421 6.55 -20.02 -0.34
C TYR A 421 6.24 -21.49 -0.12
N GLY A 422 7.23 -22.38 -0.24
CA GLY A 422 7.02 -23.81 -0.02
C GLY A 422 6.54 -24.12 1.40
N SER A 423 7.05 -23.39 2.40
CA SER A 423 6.62 -23.54 3.80
C SER A 423 5.17 -23.12 4.04
N THR A 424 4.70 -22.11 3.32
CA THR A 424 3.33 -21.58 3.49
C THR A 424 2.30 -22.28 2.61
N SER A 425 2.72 -22.85 1.48
CA SER A 425 1.81 -23.26 0.41
C SER A 425 1.99 -24.69 -0.10
N LEU A 426 3.14 -25.34 0.14
CA LEU A 426 3.47 -26.67 -0.36
C LEU A 426 3.69 -27.70 0.76
N GLY A 427 3.41 -27.33 2.02
CA GLY A 427 3.51 -28.24 3.17
C GLY A 427 4.94 -28.52 3.63
N TRP A 428 5.90 -27.66 3.28
CA TRP A 428 7.27 -27.74 3.81
C TRP A 428 7.30 -27.16 5.23
N SER A 429 8.22 -27.62 6.09
CA SER A 429 8.47 -26.90 7.35
C SER A 429 9.23 -25.61 7.08
N GLN A 430 9.10 -24.63 7.99
CA GLN A 430 9.98 -23.47 7.97
C GLN A 430 11.44 -23.91 8.03
N PRO A 431 12.34 -23.32 7.21
CA PRO A 431 13.76 -23.60 7.31
C PRO A 431 14.31 -23.07 8.63
N ASP A 432 15.06 -23.91 9.33
CA ASP A 432 15.85 -23.54 10.51
C ASP A 432 17.32 -23.44 10.11
N PHE A 433 17.91 -22.26 10.35
CA PHE A 433 19.29 -21.96 9.98
C PHE A 433 20.15 -21.82 11.23
N SER A 434 21.17 -22.67 11.34
CA SER A 434 22.17 -22.61 12.40
C SER A 434 23.43 -21.90 11.90
N GLU A 435 23.76 -20.77 12.52
CA GLU A 435 24.84 -19.89 12.11
C GLU A 435 25.93 -19.81 13.18
N GLN A 436 27.19 -19.85 12.75
CA GLN A 436 28.38 -19.68 13.60
C GLN A 436 29.29 -18.62 12.99
N ARG A 437 29.83 -17.73 13.82
CA ARG A 437 30.84 -16.74 13.41
C ARG A 437 32.22 -17.21 13.86
N ALA A 438 33.17 -17.18 12.95
CA ALA A 438 34.58 -17.44 13.23
C ALA A 438 35.48 -16.39 12.55
N GLY A 439 36.79 -16.50 12.78
CA GLY A 439 37.78 -15.60 12.22
C GLY A 439 37.94 -14.27 12.97
N PRO A 440 38.97 -13.48 12.62
CA PRO A 440 39.28 -12.24 13.31
C PRO A 440 38.23 -11.14 13.02
N PRO A 441 38.05 -10.14 13.90
CA PRO A 441 37.03 -9.10 13.74
C PRO A 441 37.09 -8.33 12.40
N HIS A 442 38.27 -8.21 11.81
CA HIS A 442 38.51 -7.51 10.54
C HIS A 442 38.32 -8.41 9.29
N ALA A 443 38.17 -9.72 9.47
CA ALA A 443 37.89 -10.68 8.40
C ALA A 443 37.01 -11.83 8.94
N PRO A 444 35.77 -11.55 9.37
CA PRO A 444 34.90 -12.57 9.91
C PRO A 444 34.45 -13.52 8.80
N VAL A 445 34.33 -14.80 9.14
CA VAL A 445 33.65 -15.80 8.33
C VAL A 445 32.43 -16.29 9.07
N PHE A 446 31.39 -16.61 8.32
CA PHE A 446 30.11 -17.08 8.83
C PHE A 446 29.86 -18.46 8.23
N ALA A 447 29.76 -19.46 9.09
CA ALA A 447 29.38 -20.81 8.75
C ALA A 447 27.88 -20.96 8.98
N CYS A 448 27.13 -21.47 8.02
CA CYS A 448 25.68 -21.65 8.11
C CYS A 448 25.30 -23.05 7.64
N SER A 449 24.38 -23.69 8.34
CA SER A 449 23.71 -24.91 7.89
C SER A 449 22.20 -24.70 8.01
N GLY A 450 21.44 -25.31 7.11
CA GLY A 450 19.99 -25.26 7.11
C GLY A 450 19.40 -26.65 7.35
N ARG A 451 18.24 -26.71 8.02
CA ARG A 451 17.42 -27.92 8.12
C ARG A 451 15.95 -27.61 7.84
N MET A 452 15.24 -28.55 7.24
CA MET A 452 13.78 -28.51 7.11
C MET A 452 13.20 -29.91 6.92
N THR A 453 11.89 -30.05 7.03
CA THR A 453 11.16 -31.27 6.69
C THR A 453 10.30 -31.05 5.45
N VAL A 454 10.39 -31.95 4.48
CA VAL A 454 9.53 -31.96 3.29
C VAL A 454 8.96 -33.35 3.11
N ALA A 455 7.63 -33.45 3.00
CA ALA A 455 6.92 -34.73 2.89
C ALA A 455 7.31 -35.78 3.96
N GLY A 456 7.64 -35.31 5.17
CA GLY A 456 8.07 -36.17 6.29
C GLY A 456 9.55 -36.56 6.29
N ALA A 457 10.32 -36.23 5.25
CA ALA A 457 11.76 -36.43 5.21
C ALA A 457 12.50 -35.20 5.73
N GLU A 458 13.46 -35.40 6.64
CA GLU A 458 14.35 -34.35 7.10
C GLU A 458 15.46 -34.10 6.09
N LEU A 459 15.61 -32.85 5.68
CA LEU A 459 16.67 -32.34 4.82
C LEU A 459 17.62 -31.51 5.66
N VAL A 460 18.91 -31.80 5.56
CA VAL A 460 19.98 -31.05 6.25
C VAL A 460 21.03 -30.69 5.22
N THR A 461 21.45 -29.43 5.21
CA THR A 461 22.52 -28.98 4.31
C THR A 461 23.90 -29.22 4.91
N PRO A 462 24.94 -29.30 4.07
CA PRO A 462 26.30 -29.12 4.53
C PRO A 462 26.47 -27.74 5.21
N LEU A 463 27.52 -27.63 6.02
CA LEU A 463 27.94 -26.36 6.62
C LEU A 463 28.66 -25.53 5.56
N VAL A 464 28.05 -24.42 5.13
CA VAL A 464 28.62 -23.51 4.12
C VAL A 464 29.25 -22.29 4.77
N VAL A 465 30.43 -21.89 4.30
CA VAL A 465 31.19 -20.77 4.88
C VAL A 465 31.26 -19.60 3.90
N ARG A 466 30.91 -18.39 4.35
CA ARG A 466 31.02 -17.14 3.56
C ARG A 466 31.53 -15.95 4.38
N PRO A 467 32.07 -14.88 3.75
CA PRO A 467 32.53 -13.68 4.46
C PRO A 467 31.42 -12.85 5.11
N THR A 468 30.15 -13.09 4.73
CA THR A 468 29.00 -12.37 5.29
C THR A 468 27.96 -13.35 5.80
N ARG A 469 27.30 -12.97 6.92
CA ARG A 469 26.20 -13.73 7.50
C ARG A 469 25.09 -14.04 6.48
N LYS A 470 24.63 -13.01 5.77
CA LYS A 470 23.61 -13.15 4.73
C LYS A 470 24.08 -14.04 3.58
N GLY A 471 25.34 -13.92 3.16
CA GLY A 471 25.91 -14.77 2.10
C GLY A 471 25.92 -16.26 2.51
N ALA A 472 26.28 -16.56 3.76
CA ALA A 472 26.27 -17.92 4.28
C ALA A 472 24.84 -18.49 4.35
N GLN A 473 23.89 -17.69 4.85
CA GLN A 473 22.48 -18.09 4.90
C GLN A 473 21.87 -18.31 3.52
N HIS A 474 22.13 -17.42 2.55
CA HIS A 474 21.67 -17.57 1.18
C HIS A 474 22.24 -18.85 0.54
N ALA A 475 23.54 -19.12 0.73
CA ALA A 475 24.16 -20.34 0.24
C ALA A 475 23.52 -21.60 0.86
N ALA A 476 23.28 -21.61 2.18
CA ALA A 476 22.57 -22.71 2.84
C ALA A 476 21.14 -22.85 2.28
N GLY A 477 20.47 -21.75 1.97
CA GLY A 477 19.17 -21.74 1.30
C GLY A 477 19.21 -22.42 -0.08
N VAL A 478 20.25 -22.18 -0.89
CA VAL A 478 20.42 -22.87 -2.18
C VAL A 478 20.57 -24.38 -1.99
N HIS A 479 21.37 -24.82 -1.01
CA HIS A 479 21.52 -26.24 -0.70
C HIS A 479 20.20 -26.86 -0.23
N LEU A 480 19.39 -26.14 0.55
CA LEU A 480 18.05 -26.61 0.94
C LEU A 480 17.14 -26.78 -0.28
N VAL A 481 17.06 -25.80 -1.18
CA VAL A 481 16.25 -25.91 -2.40
C VAL A 481 16.72 -27.08 -3.27
N ALA A 482 18.03 -27.26 -3.41
CA ALA A 482 18.58 -28.37 -4.17
C ALA A 482 18.27 -29.73 -3.51
N ALA A 483 18.35 -29.82 -2.19
CA ALA A 483 17.96 -31.01 -1.44
C ALA A 483 16.48 -31.35 -1.62
N VAL A 484 15.59 -30.34 -1.63
CA VAL A 484 14.16 -30.51 -1.96
C VAL A 484 13.99 -31.08 -3.37
N ALA A 485 14.86 -30.69 -4.29
CA ALA A 485 14.84 -31.12 -5.68
C ALA A 485 15.57 -32.47 -5.93
N GLY A 486 16.17 -33.07 -4.89
CA GLY A 486 16.98 -34.28 -5.01
C GLY A 486 18.28 -34.08 -5.78
N ILE A 487 18.81 -32.85 -5.84
CA ILE A 487 20.03 -32.49 -6.56
C ILE A 487 21.15 -32.21 -5.57
N GLU A 488 22.28 -32.88 -5.74
CA GLU A 488 23.50 -32.51 -5.03
C GLU A 488 24.12 -31.25 -5.65
N VAL A 489 24.44 -30.27 -4.80
CA VAL A 489 25.18 -29.08 -5.21
C VAL A 489 26.63 -29.28 -4.77
N PRO A 490 27.57 -29.52 -5.71
CA PRO A 490 28.99 -29.52 -5.39
C PRO A 490 29.36 -28.16 -4.81
N GLU A 491 30.10 -28.15 -3.72
CA GLU A 491 30.69 -26.91 -3.23
C GLU A 491 31.64 -26.39 -4.32
N THR A 492 31.42 -25.16 -4.80
CA THR A 492 32.46 -24.45 -5.53
C THR A 492 33.60 -24.23 -4.55
N ALA A 493 34.69 -24.99 -4.74
CA ALA A 493 35.90 -24.88 -3.94
C ALA A 493 36.51 -23.48 -4.13
N GLU A 494 36.09 -22.52 -3.31
CA GLU A 494 36.97 -21.41 -2.99
C GLU A 494 38.07 -21.95 -2.04
N PRO A 495 39.33 -21.50 -2.21
CA PRO A 495 40.45 -22.07 -1.48
C PRO A 495 40.18 -22.03 0.03
N PRO A 496 40.56 -23.08 0.77
CA PRO A 496 40.23 -23.20 2.19
C PRO A 496 40.77 -21.98 2.93
N VAL A 497 39.87 -21.20 3.53
CA VAL A 497 40.28 -20.25 4.57
C VAL A 497 40.73 -21.10 5.74
N GLN A 498 42.04 -21.30 5.84
CA GLN A 498 42.66 -21.94 7.00
C GLN A 498 42.21 -21.20 8.24
N VAL A 499 41.55 -21.90 9.16
CA VAL A 499 41.28 -21.41 10.52
C VAL A 499 42.62 -21.41 11.25
N PRO A 500 43.28 -20.26 11.51
CA PRO A 500 44.58 -20.26 12.15
C PRO A 500 44.39 -20.52 13.65
N SER A 501 45.23 -21.39 14.21
CA SER A 501 45.36 -21.57 15.65
C SER A 501 45.84 -20.28 16.33
N PRO A 502 45.43 -20.01 17.58
CA PRO A 502 45.68 -18.71 18.23
C PRO A 502 47.16 -18.52 18.54
N ARG A 503 47.77 -17.48 17.96
CA ARG A 503 49.03 -16.88 18.44
C ARG A 503 48.77 -15.45 18.94
N PRO A 504 49.58 -14.98 19.91
CA PRO A 504 49.24 -13.86 20.76
C PRO A 504 49.27 -12.52 20.02
N ALA A 505 48.42 -11.62 20.51
CA ALA A 505 48.08 -10.35 19.88
C ALA A 505 49.25 -9.37 19.76
N PRO A 506 49.33 -8.65 18.62
CA PRO A 506 49.86 -7.31 18.58
C PRO A 506 48.78 -6.26 18.22
N ALA A 507 48.85 -5.17 18.99
CA ALA A 507 48.49 -3.76 18.74
C ALA A 507 47.22 -3.36 17.94
N ALA A 508 46.32 -2.72 18.71
CA ALA A 508 45.43 -1.59 18.41
C ALA A 508 44.90 -1.40 16.98
N GLY A 509 43.63 -1.78 16.78
CA GLY A 509 42.76 -1.33 15.69
C GLY A 509 42.00 -0.03 15.99
N PRO A 510 41.18 0.46 15.03
CA PRO A 510 40.70 1.84 14.98
C PRO A 510 39.69 2.18 16.10
N GLU A 511 39.78 3.41 16.62
CA GLU A 511 39.03 3.93 17.77
C GLU A 511 37.52 3.65 17.71
N LEU A 512 37.03 2.90 18.70
CA LEU A 512 35.62 2.68 18.97
C LEU A 512 34.93 3.99 19.39
N ASN A 513 33.69 4.17 18.94
CA ASN A 513 32.81 5.26 19.35
C ASN A 513 32.77 5.36 20.91
N PRO A 514 33.05 6.53 21.52
CA PRO A 514 33.20 6.67 22.98
C PRO A 514 32.02 6.16 23.81
N ARG A 515 30.78 6.27 23.28
CA ARG A 515 29.59 5.72 23.95
C ARG A 515 29.60 4.20 24.01
N ASN A 516 29.99 3.56 22.91
CA ASN A 516 30.10 2.11 22.84
C ASN A 516 31.25 1.62 23.73
N ARG A 517 32.36 2.36 23.75
CA ARG A 517 33.52 2.05 24.59
C ARG A 517 33.17 2.11 26.09
N LEU A 518 32.47 3.16 26.54
CA LEU A 518 32.00 3.27 27.93
C LEU A 518 30.98 2.16 28.28
N GLN A 519 30.11 1.80 27.33
CA GLN A 519 29.15 0.72 27.51
C GLN A 519 29.81 -0.66 27.57
N GLU A 520 30.81 -0.92 26.72
CA GLU A 520 31.63 -2.13 26.72
C GLU A 520 32.43 -2.26 28.03
N TYR A 521 33.00 -1.15 28.53
CA TYR A 521 33.65 -1.13 29.85
C TYR A 521 32.68 -1.53 30.96
N CYS A 522 31.49 -0.92 31.01
CA CYS A 522 30.49 -1.26 32.04
C CYS A 522 30.06 -2.72 31.93
N ALA A 523 29.82 -3.23 30.72
CA ALA A 523 29.46 -4.62 30.48
C ALA A 523 30.58 -5.60 30.90
N GLY A 524 31.83 -5.31 30.53
CA GLY A 524 32.99 -6.12 30.87
C GLY A 524 33.27 -6.18 32.38
N ALA A 525 33.06 -5.06 33.08
CA ALA A 525 33.21 -4.96 34.53
C ALA A 525 31.97 -5.40 35.34
N LYS A 526 30.91 -5.89 34.67
CA LYS A 526 29.61 -6.25 35.26
C LYS A 526 28.95 -5.12 36.05
N HIS A 527 29.13 -3.87 35.59
CA HIS A 527 28.44 -2.69 36.10
C HIS A 527 27.16 -2.41 35.31
N PRO A 528 26.15 -1.73 35.92
CA PRO A 528 25.00 -1.24 35.17
C PRO A 528 25.41 -0.37 33.98
N ALA A 529 24.59 -0.39 32.92
CA ALA A 529 24.85 0.43 31.73
C ALA A 529 24.92 1.93 32.07
N PRO A 530 25.77 2.71 31.39
CA PRO A 530 25.88 4.14 31.60
C PRO A 530 24.57 4.86 31.25
N THR A 531 24.13 5.79 32.09
CA THR A 531 22.97 6.64 31.83
C THR A 531 23.40 8.04 31.42
N TYR A 532 22.57 8.70 30.61
CA TYR A 532 22.84 10.06 30.13
C TYR A 532 21.65 10.95 30.44
N GLU A 533 21.91 12.05 31.14
CA GLU A 533 20.92 13.09 31.38
C GLU A 533 21.21 14.26 30.44
N VAL A 534 20.23 14.67 29.63
CA VAL A 534 20.39 15.72 28.62
C VAL A 534 19.38 16.83 28.85
N SER A 535 19.88 18.06 28.98
CA SER A 535 19.07 19.27 29.02
C SER A 535 19.27 20.10 27.75
N GLU A 536 18.26 20.88 27.37
CA GLU A 536 18.28 21.74 26.19
C GLU A 536 18.13 23.21 26.62
N ARG A 537 18.96 24.09 26.06
CA ARG A 537 18.86 25.55 26.24
C ARG A 537 18.95 26.28 24.90
N GLY A 538 18.29 27.44 24.81
CA GLY A 538 18.32 28.32 23.64
C GLY A 538 17.06 28.23 22.75
N PRO A 539 16.86 29.21 21.83
CA PRO A 539 15.74 29.22 20.91
C PRO A 539 15.88 28.12 19.82
N PRO A 540 14.81 27.73 19.11
CA PRO A 540 14.85 26.58 18.21
C PRO A 540 15.91 26.60 17.10
N HIS A 541 16.37 27.79 16.71
CA HIS A 541 17.38 28.03 15.69
C HIS A 541 18.83 28.10 16.25
N ASP A 542 19.01 28.05 17.57
CA ASP A 542 20.32 28.14 18.24
C ASP A 542 20.36 27.25 19.50
N ARG A 543 19.78 26.04 19.39
CA ARG A 543 19.71 25.07 20.50
C ARG A 543 21.12 24.59 20.89
N VAL A 544 21.34 24.46 22.19
CA VAL A 544 22.51 23.83 22.80
C VAL A 544 22.02 22.71 23.71
N PHE A 545 22.58 21.52 23.54
CA PHE A 545 22.31 20.34 24.37
C PHE A 545 23.46 20.18 25.35
N GLU A 546 23.13 20.02 26.64
CA GLU A 546 24.08 19.71 27.69
C GLU A 546 23.82 18.31 28.22
N ALA A 547 24.86 17.48 28.25
CA ALA A 547 24.75 16.10 28.70
C ALA A 547 25.71 15.78 29.86
N VAL A 548 25.23 14.98 30.80
CA VAL A 548 26.02 14.37 31.88
C VAL A 548 25.89 12.86 31.78
N ALA A 549 27.02 12.15 31.70
CA ALA A 549 27.06 10.71 31.76
C ALA A 549 27.19 10.27 33.21
N THR A 550 26.50 9.19 33.61
CA THR A 550 26.56 8.63 34.95
C THR A 550 26.81 7.13 34.89
N VAL A 551 27.76 6.65 35.69
CA VAL A 551 28.10 5.23 35.84
C VAL A 551 28.08 4.84 37.30
N ARG A 552 27.77 3.57 37.59
CA ARG A 552 27.79 3.02 38.94
C ARG A 552 28.87 1.96 39.05
N VAL A 553 29.93 2.27 39.78
CA VAL A 553 31.12 1.41 39.94
C VAL A 553 31.30 1.11 41.44
N GLY A 554 31.35 -0.17 41.81
CA GLY A 554 31.58 -0.58 43.20
C GLY A 554 30.59 -0.01 44.23
N GLY A 555 29.34 0.22 43.83
CA GLY A 555 28.30 0.81 44.69
C GLY A 555 28.31 2.34 44.80
N ARG A 556 29.28 3.03 44.18
CA ARG A 556 29.35 4.50 44.11
C ARG A 556 28.86 4.99 42.74
N THR A 557 28.12 6.08 42.74
CA THR A 557 27.68 6.76 41.51
C THR A 557 28.70 7.83 41.15
N ILE A 558 29.19 7.79 39.90
CA ILE A 558 30.16 8.73 39.36
C ILE A 558 29.48 9.42 38.17
N SER A 559 29.53 10.75 38.12
CA SER A 559 28.96 11.56 37.04
C SER A 559 30.06 12.39 36.37
N SER A 560 30.00 12.50 35.05
CA SER A 560 30.93 13.32 34.27
C SER A 560 30.63 14.81 34.50
N PRO A 561 31.59 15.70 34.22
CA PRO A 561 31.27 17.10 33.93
C PRO A 561 30.20 17.20 32.82
N SER A 562 29.39 18.26 32.87
CA SER A 562 28.44 18.58 31.80
C SER A 562 29.20 18.94 30.53
N ALA A 563 28.79 18.36 29.40
CA ALA A 563 29.36 18.64 28.10
C ALA A 563 28.28 19.17 27.15
N SER A 564 28.57 20.31 26.50
CA SER A 564 27.64 21.00 25.60
C SER A 564 27.93 20.72 24.12
N ALA A 565 26.90 20.47 23.31
CA ALA A 565 27.01 20.35 21.85
C ALA A 565 25.76 20.84 21.11
N ARG A 566 25.84 20.93 19.77
CA ARG A 566 24.73 21.37 18.89
C ARG A 566 23.71 20.27 18.57
N SER A 567 24.00 19.02 18.94
CA SER A 567 23.05 17.92 18.86
C SER A 567 23.08 17.08 20.14
N LYS A 568 21.92 16.51 20.50
CA LYS A 568 21.80 15.57 21.63
C LYS A 568 22.84 14.43 21.55
N LYS A 569 23.06 13.89 20.35
CA LYS A 569 23.98 12.76 20.13
C LYS A 569 25.45 13.13 20.35
N GLU A 570 25.85 14.36 20.03
CA GLU A 570 27.21 14.85 20.24
C GLU A 570 27.46 15.22 21.71
N ALA A 571 26.46 15.80 22.38
CA ALA A 571 26.55 16.09 23.82
C ALA A 571 26.74 14.79 24.61
N GLU A 572 25.96 13.74 24.31
CA GLU A 572 26.12 12.41 24.92
C GLU A 572 27.50 11.78 24.63
N LYS A 573 28.06 11.98 23.44
CA LYS A 573 29.42 11.50 23.12
C LYS A 573 30.49 12.25 23.91
N ALA A 574 30.39 13.56 24.01
CA ALA A 574 31.33 14.38 24.77
C ALA A 574 31.27 14.06 26.27
N ALA A 575 30.07 13.81 26.82
CA ALA A 575 29.89 13.33 28.18
C ALA A 575 30.50 11.94 28.40
N ALA A 576 30.41 11.04 27.40
CA ALA A 576 31.06 9.73 27.46
C ALA A 576 32.60 9.82 27.48
N VAL A 577 33.18 10.71 26.67
CA VAL A 577 34.63 10.99 26.69
C VAL A 577 35.04 11.56 28.06
N ALA A 578 34.31 12.56 28.55
CA ALA A 578 34.58 13.15 29.86
C ALA A 578 34.50 12.10 31.01
N MET A 579 33.58 11.15 30.90
CA MET A 579 33.50 10.02 31.84
C MET A 579 34.69 9.07 31.70
N LEU A 580 35.08 8.69 30.47
CA LEU A 580 36.23 7.81 30.23
C LEU A 580 37.53 8.41 30.78
N VAL A 581 37.74 9.72 30.59
CA VAL A 581 38.87 10.46 31.17
C VAL A 581 38.79 10.48 32.71
N LEU A 582 37.61 10.76 33.27
CA LEU A 582 37.41 10.80 34.74
C LEU A 582 37.62 9.42 35.40
N MET A 583 37.37 8.34 34.66
CA MET A 583 37.63 6.97 35.09
C MET A 583 39.07 6.50 34.83
N GLY A 584 39.94 7.36 34.29
CA GLY A 584 41.33 7.03 33.96
C GLY A 584 41.48 6.06 32.78
N LEU A 585 40.46 5.97 31.91
CA LEU A 585 40.43 5.08 30.75
C LEU A 585 40.84 5.77 29.44
N GLU A 586 41.00 7.10 29.47
CA GLU A 586 41.51 7.95 28.40
C GLU A 586 42.41 9.07 28.98
N GLU A 587 43.43 9.46 28.24
CA GLU A 587 44.28 10.62 28.55
C GLU A 587 43.51 11.93 28.29
N PRO A 588 43.68 13.00 29.09
CA PRO A 588 43.06 14.29 28.83
C PRO A 588 43.64 14.89 27.54
N GLY A 589 42.89 14.80 26.43
CA GLY A 589 43.24 15.46 25.18
C GLY A 589 43.26 16.99 25.35
N ALA A 590 44.30 17.63 24.84
CA ALA A 590 44.40 19.09 24.78
C ALA A 590 43.13 19.67 24.16
N ALA A 591 42.41 20.48 24.93
CA ALA A 591 41.25 21.20 24.46
C ALA A 591 41.70 22.20 23.38
N ASP A 592 41.40 21.93 22.12
CA ASP A 592 41.44 22.97 21.10
C ASP A 592 40.38 24.03 21.46
N PRO A 593 40.74 25.33 21.51
CA PRO A 593 39.78 26.38 21.77
C PRO A 593 38.73 26.45 20.64
N PRO A 594 37.50 26.89 20.91
CA PRO A 594 36.51 27.08 19.86
C PRO A 594 36.97 28.18 18.91
N SER A 595 37.38 27.81 17.70
CA SER A 595 37.69 28.77 16.64
C SER A 595 36.39 29.41 16.11
N PRO A 596 36.37 30.73 15.84
CA PRO A 596 35.15 31.43 15.44
C PRO A 596 34.71 31.09 14.01
N ALA A 597 33.40 31.20 13.81
CA ALA A 597 32.66 30.86 12.62
C ALA A 597 33.23 31.42 11.30
N ALA A 598 33.34 30.56 10.29
CA ALA A 598 33.10 30.95 8.90
C ALA A 598 31.62 30.67 8.59
N ALA A 599 30.87 31.73 8.31
CA ALA A 599 29.46 31.65 7.94
C ALA A 599 29.30 30.82 6.66
N ALA A 600 28.60 29.69 6.77
CA ALA A 600 28.09 28.98 5.60
C ALA A 600 26.93 29.79 5.00
N PRO A 601 26.86 29.96 3.67
CA PRO A 601 25.73 30.62 3.03
C PRO A 601 24.45 29.80 3.23
N PRO A 602 23.27 30.43 3.18
CA PRO A 602 22.00 29.77 3.44
C PRO A 602 21.81 28.59 2.47
N ALA A 603 21.40 27.44 3.03
CA ALA A 603 21.02 26.28 2.25
C ALA A 603 19.83 26.64 1.35
N ALA A 604 20.04 26.63 0.04
CA ALA A 604 18.93 26.61 -0.91
C ALA A 604 18.14 25.31 -0.72
N ASP A 605 16.80 25.40 -0.77
CA ASP A 605 15.86 24.26 -0.71
C ASP A 605 16.35 23.10 -1.58
N VAL A 606 16.76 22.00 -0.94
CA VAL A 606 17.24 20.81 -1.65
C VAL A 606 16.04 19.94 -2.00
N ASP A 607 15.64 19.98 -3.27
CA ASP A 607 14.67 19.07 -3.90
C ASP A 607 15.11 17.60 -3.72
N ASP A 608 14.54 16.93 -2.72
CA ASP A 608 14.95 15.59 -2.26
C ASP A 608 14.70 14.49 -3.31
N MET A 609 13.97 14.82 -4.39
CA MET A 609 13.57 13.91 -5.48
C MET A 609 14.28 14.18 -6.82
N ALA A 610 15.21 15.14 -6.90
CA ALA A 610 15.83 15.56 -8.16
C ALA A 610 16.46 14.39 -8.98
N ARG A 611 17.10 13.43 -8.31
CA ARG A 611 17.68 12.25 -8.98
C ARG A 611 16.61 11.35 -9.59
N THR A 612 15.57 11.02 -8.83
CA THR A 612 14.46 10.18 -9.29
C THR A 612 13.73 10.83 -10.46
N ARG A 613 13.57 12.16 -10.42
CA ARG A 613 12.98 12.93 -11.53
C ARG A 613 13.84 12.89 -12.79
N LEU A 614 15.16 13.02 -12.67
CA LEU A 614 16.08 12.92 -13.81
C LEU A 614 16.07 11.53 -14.44
N GLU A 615 16.12 10.48 -13.63
CA GLU A 615 16.06 9.09 -14.09
C GLU A 615 14.72 8.79 -14.78
N THR A 616 13.61 9.28 -14.21
CA THR A 616 12.27 9.18 -14.80
C THR A 616 12.18 9.92 -16.15
N ALA A 617 12.75 11.13 -16.23
CA ALA A 617 12.80 11.91 -17.47
C ALA A 617 13.61 11.19 -18.56
N CYS A 618 14.74 10.56 -18.20
CA CYS A 618 15.54 9.79 -19.14
C CYS A 618 14.79 8.56 -19.66
N ARG A 619 14.08 7.82 -18.79
CA ARG A 619 13.25 6.67 -19.20
C ARG A 619 12.10 7.09 -20.12
N LYS A 620 11.39 8.17 -19.78
CA LYS A 620 10.26 8.69 -20.60
C LYS A 620 10.72 9.13 -21.99
N ARG A 621 11.93 9.69 -22.11
CA ARG A 621 12.48 10.24 -23.36
C ARG A 621 13.43 9.27 -24.09
N LYS A 622 13.55 8.02 -23.64
CA LYS A 622 14.45 6.98 -24.17
C LYS A 622 15.92 7.43 -24.27
N TRP A 623 16.38 8.21 -23.29
CA TRP A 623 17.79 8.58 -23.18
C TRP A 623 18.55 7.57 -22.30
N PRO A 624 19.87 7.39 -22.52
CA PRO A 624 20.71 6.62 -21.61
C PRO A 624 20.63 7.19 -20.18
N MET A 625 20.82 6.34 -19.16
CA MET A 625 20.81 6.79 -17.78
C MET A 625 21.96 7.77 -17.50
N PRO A 626 21.74 8.81 -16.67
CA PRO A 626 22.77 9.78 -16.32
C PRO A 626 23.90 9.10 -15.52
N ARG A 627 25.15 9.46 -15.82
CA ARG A 627 26.33 9.00 -15.07
C ARG A 627 26.80 10.10 -14.13
N PHE A 628 27.14 9.73 -12.90
CA PHE A 628 27.65 10.64 -11.88
C PHE A 628 29.11 10.27 -11.54
N GLU A 629 30.01 11.23 -11.71
CA GLU A 629 31.40 11.15 -11.26
C GLU A 629 31.50 11.91 -9.94
N VAL A 630 31.87 11.24 -8.85
CA VAL A 630 31.98 11.85 -7.52
C VAL A 630 33.42 11.77 -7.01
N LYS A 631 33.94 12.91 -6.57
CA LYS A 631 35.23 13.03 -5.88
C LYS A 631 34.99 13.46 -4.43
N GLY A 632 35.52 12.70 -3.47
CA GLY A 632 35.56 13.08 -2.06
C GLY A 632 36.90 13.72 -1.72
N ASP A 633 36.89 14.79 -0.94
CA ASP A 633 38.07 15.50 -0.44
C ASP A 633 37.83 16.03 0.99
N GLY A 634 38.90 16.37 1.71
CA GLY A 634 38.84 16.89 3.08
C GLY A 634 38.99 15.84 4.19
N PRO A 635 39.10 16.28 5.45
CA PRO A 635 39.38 15.40 6.58
C PRO A 635 38.16 14.51 6.94
N SER A 636 38.40 13.35 7.55
CA SER A 636 37.38 12.34 7.88
C SER A 636 36.21 12.87 8.74
N HIS A 637 36.43 13.96 9.49
CA HIS A 637 35.43 14.62 10.32
C HIS A 637 34.61 15.71 9.60
N ALA A 638 35.00 16.11 8.39
CA ALA A 638 34.30 17.09 7.56
C ALA A 638 34.51 16.81 6.05
N PRO A 639 34.07 15.65 5.55
CA PRO A 639 34.28 15.31 4.15
C PRO A 639 33.44 16.20 3.24
N THR A 640 34.07 16.70 2.20
CA THR A 640 33.43 17.43 1.10
C THR A 640 33.35 16.54 -0.12
N PHE A 641 32.23 16.56 -0.82
CA PHE A 641 32.02 15.77 -2.02
C PHE A 641 31.67 16.69 -3.17
N THR A 642 32.24 16.41 -4.33
CA THR A 642 31.96 17.12 -5.57
C THR A 642 31.48 16.12 -6.59
N ALA A 643 30.31 16.35 -7.19
CA ALA A 643 29.73 15.49 -8.21
C ALA A 643 29.57 16.22 -9.54
N VAL A 644 29.84 15.52 -10.64
CA VAL A 644 29.57 15.95 -12.01
C VAL A 644 28.63 14.93 -12.66
N ALA A 645 27.51 15.39 -13.20
CA ALA A 645 26.57 14.55 -13.94
C ALA A 645 26.83 14.68 -15.45
N ARG A 646 26.80 13.54 -16.17
CA ARG A 646 26.90 13.46 -17.62
C ARG A 646 25.69 12.74 -18.19
N LEU A 647 25.09 13.28 -19.25
CA LEU A 647 23.91 12.72 -19.90
C LEU A 647 23.94 13.00 -21.41
N ARG A 648 23.70 11.97 -22.23
CA ARG A 648 23.48 12.13 -23.67
C ARG A 648 21.98 12.27 -23.94
N ALA A 649 21.51 13.50 -24.17
CA ALA A 649 20.09 13.82 -24.36
C ALA A 649 19.85 14.38 -25.76
N GLY A 650 18.98 13.73 -26.54
CA GLY A 650 18.59 14.20 -27.88
C GLY A 650 19.75 14.41 -28.85
N GLY A 651 20.80 13.58 -28.77
CA GLY A 651 22.01 13.68 -29.60
C GLY A 651 23.08 14.67 -29.09
N ARG A 652 22.85 15.36 -27.97
CA ARG A 652 23.82 16.27 -27.33
C ARG A 652 24.40 15.66 -26.06
N ASP A 653 25.68 15.89 -25.82
CA ASP A 653 26.34 15.52 -24.55
C ASP A 653 26.26 16.70 -23.58
N LEU A 654 25.52 16.51 -22.49
CA LEU A 654 25.33 17.48 -21.43
C LEU A 654 26.19 17.10 -20.22
N VAL A 655 26.86 18.10 -19.64
CA VAL A 655 27.70 17.96 -18.45
C VAL A 655 27.36 19.09 -17.49
N THR A 656 27.11 18.77 -16.22
CA THR A 656 26.90 19.80 -15.19
C THR A 656 28.23 20.40 -14.74
N PRO A 657 28.23 21.62 -14.17
CA PRO A 657 29.37 22.05 -13.36
C PRO A 657 29.59 21.10 -12.17
N ALA A 658 30.77 21.21 -11.56
CA ALA A 658 31.11 20.54 -10.32
C ALA A 658 30.17 21.00 -9.18
N CYS A 659 29.34 20.10 -8.66
CA CYS A 659 28.35 20.38 -7.63
C CYS A 659 28.81 19.86 -6.27
N ALA A 660 28.94 20.74 -5.29
CA ALA A 660 29.40 20.40 -3.94
C ALA A 660 28.27 19.87 -3.04
N GLY A 661 28.61 19.00 -2.09
CA GLY A 661 27.73 18.51 -1.03
C GLY A 661 28.51 17.96 0.16
N ARG A 662 27.87 17.87 1.33
CA ARG A 662 28.46 17.35 2.58
C ARG A 662 28.41 15.82 2.66
N SER A 663 27.75 15.19 1.69
CA SER A 663 27.79 13.74 1.46
C SER A 663 27.81 13.44 -0.04
N LYS A 664 28.30 12.25 -0.42
CA LYS A 664 28.21 11.76 -1.81
C LYS A 664 26.78 11.88 -2.37
N LYS A 665 25.77 11.55 -1.56
CA LYS A 665 24.36 11.60 -1.96
C LYS A 665 23.85 13.02 -2.17
N GLU A 666 24.29 13.97 -1.34
CA GLU A 666 23.95 15.39 -1.47
C GLU A 666 24.58 15.99 -2.73
N ALA A 667 25.86 15.72 -2.99
CA ALA A 667 26.55 16.18 -4.20
C ALA A 667 25.88 15.63 -5.48
N GLU A 668 25.55 14.33 -5.51
CA GLU A 668 24.82 13.71 -6.64
C GLU A 668 23.42 14.32 -6.85
N ARG A 669 22.71 14.71 -5.79
CA ARG A 669 21.39 15.37 -5.90
C ARG A 669 21.49 16.76 -6.48
N VAL A 670 22.47 17.56 -6.04
CA VAL A 670 22.71 18.89 -6.58
C VAL A 670 23.08 18.80 -8.06
N ALA A 671 23.94 17.84 -8.42
CA ALA A 671 24.25 17.57 -9.83
C ALA A 671 23.03 17.09 -10.63
N ALA A 672 22.16 16.25 -10.06
CA ALA A 672 20.94 15.80 -10.73
C ALA A 672 19.96 16.96 -11.00
N ARG A 673 19.85 17.90 -10.05
CA ARG A 673 19.03 19.10 -10.21
C ARG A 673 19.58 20.01 -11.31
N ALA A 674 20.89 20.27 -11.30
CA ALA A 674 21.54 21.05 -12.34
C ALA A 674 21.36 20.42 -13.73
N MET A 675 21.39 19.09 -13.84
CA MET A 675 21.14 18.37 -15.09
C MET A 675 19.68 18.47 -15.55
N LEU A 676 18.72 18.41 -14.63
CA LEU A 676 17.30 18.64 -14.94
C LEU A 676 17.09 20.03 -15.52
N ASP A 677 17.71 21.06 -14.92
CA ASP A 677 17.60 22.43 -15.42
C ASP A 677 18.19 22.58 -16.84
N LEU A 678 19.31 21.89 -17.15
CA LEU A 678 19.89 21.84 -18.50
C LEU A 678 19.00 21.13 -19.53
N VAL A 679 18.24 20.13 -19.08
CA VAL A 679 17.38 19.29 -19.90
C VAL A 679 15.98 19.89 -20.11
N GLU A 680 15.50 20.69 -19.17
CA GLU A 680 14.16 21.30 -19.18
C GLU A 680 14.14 22.71 -19.78
N ARG A 681 15.30 23.39 -19.93
CA ARG A 681 15.40 24.72 -20.55
C ARG A 681 16.24 24.72 -21.84
N PRO A 682 15.64 24.71 -23.04
CA PRO A 682 16.39 24.83 -24.28
C PRO A 682 16.81 26.30 -24.50
N GLY A 683 18.10 26.64 -24.28
CA GLY A 683 18.65 27.94 -24.70
C GLY A 683 19.73 28.59 -23.83
N ALA A 684 20.07 28.07 -22.64
CA ALA A 684 21.17 28.63 -21.84
C ALA A 684 22.53 28.11 -22.33
N SER A 685 23.39 29.02 -22.75
CA SER A 685 24.71 28.79 -23.35
C SER A 685 25.56 27.79 -22.55
N ALA A 686 25.96 26.69 -23.20
CA ALA A 686 27.01 25.81 -22.69
C ALA A 686 28.34 26.59 -22.72
N ARG A 687 28.84 27.01 -21.55
CA ARG A 687 30.23 27.43 -21.44
C ARG A 687 31.11 26.22 -21.74
N ARG A 688 31.83 26.25 -22.87
CA ARG A 688 33.01 25.42 -23.08
C ARG A 688 33.99 25.75 -21.95
N LEU A 689 34.33 24.77 -21.13
CA LEU A 689 35.56 24.79 -20.35
C LEU A 689 36.49 23.79 -21.04
N ALA A 690 37.63 24.32 -21.48
CA ALA A 690 38.74 23.61 -22.09
C ALA A 690 39.42 22.68 -21.08
#